data_AF-U1TSS1-F1
#
_entry.id   AF-U1TSS1-F1
#
_cell.length_a   1.000
_cell.length_b   1.000
_cell.length_c   1.000
_cell.angle_alpha   90.00
_cell.angle_beta   90.00
_cell.angle_gamma   90.00
#
_symmetry.space_group_name_H-M   'P 1'
#
loop_
_entity.id
_entity.type
_entity.pdbx_description
1 polymer ?
#
loop_
_entity_poly.entity_id
_entity_poly.type
_entity_poly.pdbx_seq_one_letter_code
_entity_poly.pdbx_strand_id
1 'polypeptide(L)'
;METLNRSLLARLVEQPVTPSVGKVDFTTAMDLLRFTSVFDIVELPEAEFIRRLAQYNDDDGAQAYTNACSYTTQLQWLYDQQPLNTPHARSKRDLEPSAPSLLNEDWGNACHPDAIAAIDSPVAYLRALFLFATQLEKNGKGTKTKILLSQRRPELKNLPIDHDTTFAQRPLLTLIDDMLRKQIKLHHPQEKVRALLSKQRYPLTLPYHHHHLQCRLGLSGTQHALGELNYRISKRLPFDDAGSTRYGTVKARNNDVQCLLSELNPQQQELLTQPHVTGSTLFETYFGRPSAPENLDDFLKCTALDTTQLQALLAQNSFAAHASLSASKQLLTYGARYVNGTDRLPKLEVGQSADGKTATLLNTSLDRFDRLHRMIRLQKWIDLPFAELDTLIVSTMMLEGTANADLQISHTTLRALGVYRYLRGRYRLKPLEFSAWLDRLPVQASANEPALFDQVFNRTLLSERPLPLDDQTFDSHTRQQLCAALALSDTPDSLQLLTDAFPNPLHRNLVTYSGIYRLARIAQVFGLSVLHCKQLADLLGPSTWSKLANPTLSTEMDFLDVLMRLDWAVTWLRDNDTSVTQLRQRLLLEPVADNPALKRWVDLLPKGLEACIQQFLENPAPALYSNELKRYYRLHFKKTDTEPTHLILLAPDITTLLPLPVNSTSLRQLLINPHWLDSEKSPTELVELSLGTLYLLQRFRDCCERYGLAQDSLLEYFESANSNGSQTLDTRLSQWLGWDEKELRALTETLPTHRVKSMDQLDWIMRCRQACTITRLASQMLLDASELDTASDFNKWKLVGEAIIAARQ
;
A
#
# COMPACT_ATOMS: atom_id res chain seq x y z
N MET A 1 -78.10 1.85 12.23
CA MET A 1 -77.30 0.60 12.33
C MET A 1 -76.59 0.41 13.68
N GLU A 2 -76.69 1.33 14.64
CA GLU A 2 -76.17 1.12 16.01
C GLU A 2 -76.91 0.03 16.81
N THR A 3 -78.06 -0.46 16.34
CA THR A 3 -78.91 -1.41 17.07
C THR A 3 -78.54 -2.88 16.85
N LEU A 4 -77.77 -3.23 15.81
CA LEU A 4 -77.41 -4.64 15.52
C LEU A 4 -76.09 -5.08 16.20
N ASN A 5 -75.09 -4.20 16.31
CA ASN A 5 -73.82 -4.52 16.98
C ASN A 5 -73.97 -4.77 18.50
N ARG A 6 -74.96 -4.13 19.15
CA ARG A 6 -75.27 -4.36 20.57
C ARG A 6 -75.67 -5.82 20.87
N SER A 7 -76.14 -6.58 19.88
CA SER A 7 -76.55 -7.98 20.09
C SER A 7 -75.40 -8.97 20.15
N LEU A 8 -74.23 -8.65 19.56
CA LEU A 8 -73.10 -9.58 19.50
C LEU A 8 -72.25 -9.50 20.77
N LEU A 9 -72.00 -8.30 21.28
CA LEU A 9 -71.26 -8.10 22.53
C LEU A 9 -71.96 -8.76 23.73
N ALA A 10 -73.30 -8.67 23.79
CA ALA A 10 -74.08 -9.33 24.84
C ALA A 10 -74.08 -10.86 24.76
N ARG A 11 -73.62 -11.45 23.65
CA ARG A 11 -73.58 -12.91 23.38
C ARG A 11 -72.17 -13.49 23.48
N LEU A 12 -71.21 -12.71 23.99
CA LEU A 12 -69.83 -13.18 24.19
C LEU A 12 -69.68 -14.09 25.40
N VAL A 13 -70.56 -13.97 26.40
CA VAL A 13 -70.60 -14.83 27.58
C VAL A 13 -71.91 -15.60 27.56
N GLU A 14 -71.84 -16.93 27.48
CA GLU A 14 -73.04 -17.78 27.38
C GLU A 14 -73.80 -17.90 28.71
N GLN A 15 -73.09 -17.73 29.83
CA GLN A 15 -73.64 -17.76 31.19
C GLN A 15 -73.01 -16.66 32.04
N PRO A 16 -73.62 -15.46 32.11
CA PRO A 16 -73.08 -14.37 32.92
C PRO A 16 -73.19 -14.72 34.42
N VAL A 17 -72.08 -14.53 35.13
CA VAL A 17 -71.96 -14.68 36.58
C VAL A 17 -72.60 -13.46 37.24
N THR A 18 -73.34 -13.67 38.33
CA THR A 18 -73.86 -12.55 39.13
C THR A 18 -72.69 -11.77 39.73
N PRO A 19 -72.57 -10.45 39.48
CA PRO A 19 -71.38 -9.69 39.88
C PRO A 19 -71.22 -9.65 41.40
N SER A 20 -69.99 -9.82 41.88
CA SER A 20 -69.66 -9.64 43.30
C SER A 20 -69.75 -8.15 43.71
N VAL A 21 -69.86 -7.90 45.02
CA VAL A 21 -70.09 -6.54 45.57
C VAL A 21 -69.01 -5.57 45.08
N GLY A 22 -69.40 -4.60 44.23
CA GLY A 22 -68.52 -3.58 43.64
C GLY A 22 -68.19 -3.78 42.15
N LYS A 23 -68.65 -4.86 41.53
CA LYS A 23 -68.51 -5.15 40.09
C LYS A 23 -69.85 -4.98 39.36
N VAL A 24 -69.80 -4.85 38.03
CA VAL A 24 -70.95 -4.60 37.17
C VAL A 24 -71.15 -5.73 36.16
N ASP A 25 -72.38 -5.83 35.63
CA ASP A 25 -72.74 -6.78 34.58
C ASP A 25 -71.89 -6.60 33.31
N PHE A 26 -71.70 -7.67 32.53
CA PHE A 26 -70.84 -7.70 31.34
C PHE A 26 -71.10 -6.58 30.32
N THR A 27 -72.36 -6.34 29.98
CA THR A 27 -72.74 -5.27 29.04
C THR A 27 -72.36 -3.89 29.55
N THR A 28 -72.54 -3.64 30.85
CA THR A 28 -72.17 -2.38 31.49
C THR A 28 -70.65 -2.26 31.59
N ALA A 29 -69.93 -3.36 31.83
CA ALA A 29 -68.47 -3.39 31.81
C ALA A 29 -67.91 -3.07 30.41
N MET A 30 -68.52 -3.58 29.33
CA MET A 30 -68.11 -3.26 27.95
C MET A 30 -68.33 -1.77 27.63
N ASP A 31 -69.45 -1.19 28.05
CA ASP A 31 -69.73 0.24 27.88
C ASP A 31 -68.74 1.13 28.67
N LEU A 32 -68.40 0.73 29.91
CA LEU A 32 -67.40 1.44 30.74
C LEU A 32 -65.98 1.35 30.17
N LEU A 33 -65.63 0.21 29.58
CA LEU A 33 -64.37 0.00 28.85
C LEU A 33 -64.36 0.64 27.46
N ARG A 34 -65.50 1.20 27.03
CA ARG A 34 -65.73 1.80 25.70
C ARG A 34 -65.54 0.84 24.52
N PHE A 35 -65.81 -0.45 24.73
CA PHE A 35 -65.84 -1.42 23.64
C PHE A 35 -67.20 -1.37 22.96
N THR A 36 -67.21 -0.98 21.69
CA THR A 36 -68.42 -0.81 20.87
C THR A 36 -68.64 -1.96 19.89
N SER A 37 -67.60 -2.78 19.70
CA SER A 37 -67.55 -3.85 18.71
C SER A 37 -66.73 -5.05 19.24
N VAL A 38 -67.02 -6.24 18.73
CA VAL A 38 -66.18 -7.44 18.94
C VAL A 38 -64.75 -7.25 18.40
N PHE A 39 -64.57 -6.39 17.39
CA PHE A 39 -63.25 -6.03 16.87
C PHE A 39 -62.41 -5.27 17.90
N ASP A 40 -63.02 -4.39 18.70
CA ASP A 40 -62.31 -3.62 19.74
C ASP A 40 -61.72 -4.53 20.83
N ILE A 41 -62.32 -5.71 21.03
CA ILE A 41 -61.86 -6.75 21.96
C ILE A 41 -60.65 -7.49 21.37
N VAL A 42 -60.74 -7.92 20.11
CA VAL A 42 -59.70 -8.72 19.42
C VAL A 42 -58.47 -7.89 19.06
N GLU A 43 -58.58 -6.57 18.98
CA GLU A 43 -57.43 -5.66 18.82
C GLU A 43 -56.49 -5.66 20.04
N LEU A 44 -56.96 -6.12 21.21
CA LEU A 44 -56.15 -6.22 22.42
C LEU A 44 -55.59 -7.64 22.58
N PRO A 45 -54.37 -7.82 23.14
CA PRO A 45 -53.91 -9.14 23.53
C PRO A 45 -54.84 -9.77 24.58
N GLU A 46 -55.13 -11.07 24.45
CA GLU A 46 -56.04 -11.83 25.34
C GLU A 46 -55.80 -11.55 26.83
N ALA A 47 -54.54 -11.64 27.28
CA ALA A 47 -54.18 -11.38 28.68
C ALA A 47 -54.47 -9.93 29.13
N GLU A 48 -54.38 -8.95 28.23
CA GLU A 48 -54.67 -7.55 28.53
C GLU A 48 -56.18 -7.30 28.58
N PHE A 49 -56.96 -7.93 27.70
CA PHE A 49 -58.42 -7.90 27.76
C PHE A 49 -58.93 -8.52 29.06
N ILE A 50 -58.46 -9.72 29.40
CA ILE A 50 -58.82 -10.42 30.65
C ILE A 50 -58.49 -9.53 31.85
N ARG A 51 -57.30 -8.91 31.87
CA ARG A 51 -56.88 -8.01 32.94
C ARG A 51 -57.77 -6.77 33.07
N ARG A 52 -58.20 -6.17 31.95
CA ARG A 52 -59.10 -5.00 31.95
C ARG A 52 -60.52 -5.37 32.35
N LEU A 53 -61.02 -6.50 31.86
CA LEU A 53 -62.34 -7.01 32.20
C LEU A 53 -62.43 -7.34 33.69
N ALA A 54 -61.40 -8.00 34.25
CA ALA A 54 -61.34 -8.39 35.65
C ALA A 54 -61.43 -7.21 36.65
N GLN A 55 -61.19 -5.97 36.20
CA GLN A 55 -61.36 -4.76 37.03
C GLN A 55 -62.83 -4.40 37.25
N TYR A 56 -63.72 -4.78 36.32
CA TYR A 56 -65.12 -4.35 36.31
C TYR A 56 -66.10 -5.52 36.41
N ASN A 57 -65.70 -6.73 36.03
CA ASN A 57 -66.55 -7.92 35.99
C ASN A 57 -65.79 -9.18 36.49
N ASP A 58 -66.53 -10.22 36.87
CA ASP A 58 -66.07 -11.56 37.28
C ASP A 58 -66.27 -12.63 36.20
N ASP A 59 -66.91 -12.31 35.08
CA ASP A 59 -67.11 -13.23 33.97
C ASP A 59 -65.80 -13.75 33.36
N ASP A 60 -65.86 -14.95 32.77
CA ASP A 60 -64.72 -15.59 32.12
C ASP A 60 -64.27 -14.80 30.89
N GLY A 61 -63.27 -13.93 31.11
CA GLY A 61 -62.67 -13.12 30.06
C GLY A 61 -61.98 -13.93 28.96
N ALA A 62 -61.52 -15.16 29.25
CA ALA A 62 -60.91 -16.00 28.23
C ALA A 62 -61.97 -16.59 27.29
N GLN A 63 -63.11 -17.00 27.84
CA GLN A 63 -64.27 -17.43 27.04
C GLN A 63 -64.82 -16.27 26.20
N ALA A 64 -65.00 -15.09 26.80
CA ALA A 64 -65.48 -13.92 26.08
C ALA A 64 -64.54 -13.50 24.93
N TYR A 65 -63.23 -13.57 25.14
CA TYR A 65 -62.23 -13.28 24.11
C TYR A 65 -62.26 -14.31 22.99
N THR A 66 -62.36 -15.60 23.32
CA THR A 66 -62.45 -16.70 22.34
C THR A 66 -63.70 -16.56 21.47
N ASN A 67 -64.83 -16.23 22.08
CA ASN A 67 -66.09 -15.98 21.38
C ASN A 67 -66.01 -14.74 20.50
N ALA A 68 -65.32 -13.68 20.95
CA ALA A 68 -65.07 -12.50 20.12
C ALA A 68 -64.25 -12.85 18.88
N CYS A 69 -63.18 -13.63 19.02
CA CYS A 69 -62.37 -14.14 17.91
C CYS A 69 -63.19 -15.02 16.94
N SER A 70 -64.07 -15.87 17.46
CA SER A 70 -64.96 -16.70 16.64
C SER A 70 -65.94 -15.84 15.83
N TYR A 71 -66.58 -14.86 16.47
CA TYR A 71 -67.50 -13.96 15.79
C TYR A 71 -66.81 -13.05 14.78
N THR A 72 -65.61 -12.52 15.07
CA THR A 72 -64.85 -11.74 14.08
C THR A 72 -64.45 -12.59 12.88
N THR A 73 -64.06 -13.85 13.09
CA THR A 73 -63.74 -14.79 11.99
C THR A 73 -64.97 -15.10 11.14
N GLN A 74 -66.13 -15.32 11.76
CA GLN A 74 -67.39 -15.54 11.04
C GLN A 74 -67.83 -14.30 10.26
N LEU A 75 -67.69 -13.11 10.84
CA LEU A 75 -67.98 -11.85 10.17
C LEU A 75 -67.02 -11.60 8.99
N GLN A 76 -65.74 -11.93 9.14
CA GLN A 76 -64.74 -11.85 8.07
C GLN A 76 -65.05 -12.85 6.96
N TRP A 77 -65.40 -14.09 7.29
CA TRP A 77 -65.78 -15.09 6.30
C TRP A 77 -67.06 -14.71 5.54
N LEU A 78 -68.06 -14.15 6.23
CA LEU A 78 -69.28 -13.63 5.60
C LEU A 78 -68.97 -12.45 4.66
N TYR A 79 -67.98 -11.63 5.01
CA TYR A 79 -67.48 -10.57 4.15
C TYR A 79 -66.76 -11.14 2.91
N ASP A 80 -65.83 -12.08 3.09
CA ASP A 80 -65.08 -12.70 2.00
C ASP A 80 -65.97 -13.53 1.03
N GLN A 81 -67.13 -14.01 1.49
CA GLN A 81 -68.13 -14.75 0.69
C GLN A 81 -69.05 -13.83 -0.13
N GLN A 82 -69.05 -12.50 0.08
CA GLN A 82 -69.81 -11.60 -0.79
C GLN A 82 -69.16 -11.60 -2.19
N PRO A 83 -69.91 -11.89 -3.27
CA PRO A 83 -69.34 -11.93 -4.61
C PRO A 83 -68.90 -10.52 -5.02
N LEU A 84 -67.58 -10.29 -5.05
CA LEU A 84 -66.93 -9.24 -5.84
C LEU A 84 -67.21 -9.53 -7.32
N ASN A 85 -68.39 -9.16 -7.81
CA ASN A 85 -68.77 -9.34 -9.20
C ASN A 85 -67.87 -8.49 -10.10
N THR A 86 -66.88 -9.17 -10.69
CA THR A 86 -66.30 -9.03 -12.04
C THR A 86 -66.03 -7.61 -12.61
N PRO A 87 -64.82 -7.34 -13.15
CA PRO A 87 -64.57 -6.11 -13.88
C PRO A 87 -65.49 -6.04 -15.11
N HIS A 88 -66.11 -4.88 -15.35
CA HIS A 88 -66.89 -4.64 -16.56
C HIS A 88 -66.02 -4.80 -17.82
N ALA A 89 -66.00 -6.01 -18.37
CA ALA A 89 -65.76 -6.21 -19.78
C ALA A 89 -66.93 -5.54 -20.54
N ARG A 90 -66.59 -4.47 -21.26
CA ARG A 90 -67.36 -3.79 -22.33
C ARG A 90 -68.71 -4.44 -22.67
N SER A 91 -69.78 -3.98 -22.05
CA SER A 91 -71.12 -4.09 -22.63
C SER A 91 -71.99 -2.93 -22.12
N LYS A 92 -72.25 -1.96 -23.00
CA LYS A 92 -73.27 -0.93 -22.82
C LYS A 92 -74.64 -1.61 -22.95
N ARG A 93 -75.27 -1.98 -21.84
CA ARG A 93 -76.73 -2.01 -21.67
C ARG A 93 -77.08 -2.26 -20.21
N ASP A 94 -77.56 -1.19 -19.60
CA ASP A 94 -78.46 -1.08 -18.45
C ASP A 94 -78.75 -2.34 -17.64
N LEU A 95 -78.26 -2.35 -16.40
CA LEU A 95 -78.93 -2.99 -15.28
C LEU A 95 -78.72 -2.13 -14.02
N GLU A 96 -79.84 -1.73 -13.41
CA GLU A 96 -79.87 -1.01 -12.13
C GLU A 96 -79.16 -1.81 -11.03
N PRO A 97 -78.40 -1.16 -10.14
CA PRO A 97 -77.72 -1.85 -9.04
C PRO A 97 -78.73 -2.22 -7.96
N SER A 98 -79.06 -3.51 -7.86
CA SER A 98 -79.77 -4.08 -6.73
C SER A 98 -78.85 -4.13 -5.49
N ALA A 99 -79.34 -3.51 -4.41
CA ALA A 99 -78.74 -3.39 -3.07
C ALA A 99 -77.56 -2.39 -2.93
N PRO A 100 -77.67 -1.36 -2.07
CA PRO A 100 -76.52 -0.54 -1.72
C PRO A 100 -75.55 -1.41 -0.93
N SER A 101 -74.34 -1.61 -1.48
CA SER A 101 -73.22 -2.11 -0.70
C SER A 101 -73.08 -1.24 0.56
N LEU A 102 -73.05 -1.89 1.73
CA LEU A 102 -72.92 -1.24 3.03
C LEU A 102 -71.55 -0.55 3.23
N LEU A 103 -70.61 -0.82 2.32
CA LEU A 103 -69.34 -0.14 2.20
C LEU A 103 -69.33 0.55 0.84
N ASN A 104 -69.16 1.87 0.82
CA ASN A 104 -68.85 2.59 -0.41
C ASN A 104 -67.49 2.10 -0.92
N GLU A 105 -67.48 0.97 -1.64
CA GLU A 105 -66.30 0.46 -2.32
C GLU A 105 -65.94 1.47 -3.40
N ASP A 106 -64.95 2.30 -3.07
CA ASP A 106 -64.44 3.32 -3.97
C ASP A 106 -63.60 2.63 -5.03
N TRP A 107 -64.24 2.10 -6.08
CA TRP A 107 -63.58 1.46 -7.21
C TRP A 107 -62.57 2.40 -7.91
N GLY A 108 -62.62 3.71 -7.64
CA GLY A 108 -61.59 4.68 -8.02
C GLY A 108 -60.26 4.51 -7.28
N ASN A 109 -60.24 3.76 -6.16
CA ASN A 109 -59.05 3.40 -5.38
C ASN A 109 -58.53 1.98 -5.69
N ALA A 110 -59.09 1.29 -6.69
CA ALA A 110 -58.53 0.03 -7.16
C ALA A 110 -57.16 0.29 -7.81
N CYS A 111 -56.13 -0.41 -7.36
CA CYS A 111 -54.77 -0.29 -7.87
C CYS A 111 -54.32 -1.58 -8.57
N HIS A 112 -53.33 -1.46 -9.45
CA HIS A 112 -52.72 -2.63 -10.10
C HIS A 112 -52.08 -3.54 -9.02
N PRO A 113 -52.06 -4.87 -9.17
CA PRO A 113 -51.43 -5.78 -8.20
C PRO A 113 -49.98 -5.43 -7.86
N ASP A 114 -49.22 -5.00 -8.87
CA ASP A 114 -47.82 -4.57 -8.70
C ASP A 114 -47.67 -3.12 -8.19
N ALA A 115 -48.77 -2.41 -7.90
CA ALA A 115 -48.72 -1.04 -7.41
C ALA A 115 -48.27 -0.98 -5.95
N ILE A 116 -47.57 0.09 -5.60
CA ILE A 116 -47.13 0.36 -4.22
C ILE A 116 -48.31 0.46 -3.25
N ALA A 117 -49.47 0.90 -3.75
CA ALA A 117 -50.69 1.04 -2.98
C ALA A 117 -51.44 -0.29 -2.75
N ALA A 118 -50.99 -1.39 -3.38
CA ALA A 118 -51.62 -2.68 -3.21
C ALA A 118 -51.47 -3.16 -1.77
N ILE A 119 -52.53 -3.80 -1.26
CA ILE A 119 -52.61 -4.24 0.15
C ILE A 119 -51.65 -5.41 0.45
N ASP A 120 -51.28 -6.16 -0.58
CA ASP A 120 -50.33 -7.25 -0.60
C ASP A 120 -48.92 -6.82 -1.07
N SER A 121 -48.71 -5.52 -1.27
CA SER A 121 -47.41 -4.99 -1.66
C SER A 121 -46.35 -5.19 -0.55
N PRO A 122 -45.05 -5.24 -0.90
CA PRO A 122 -43.97 -5.25 0.08
C PRO A 122 -44.02 -4.05 1.03
N VAL A 123 -44.58 -2.93 0.58
CA VAL A 123 -44.76 -1.70 1.37
C VAL A 123 -45.82 -1.88 2.44
N ALA A 124 -46.96 -2.48 2.10
CA ALA A 124 -48.00 -2.80 3.06
C ALA A 124 -47.46 -3.73 4.16
N TYR A 125 -46.67 -4.73 3.76
CA TYR A 125 -45.97 -5.61 4.70
C TYR A 125 -44.96 -4.86 5.59
N LEU A 126 -44.12 -3.99 5.02
CA LEU A 126 -43.15 -3.18 5.78
C LEU A 126 -43.85 -2.27 6.80
N ARG A 127 -44.97 -1.65 6.41
CA ARG A 127 -45.79 -0.82 7.31
C ARG A 127 -46.35 -1.64 8.47
N ALA A 128 -46.92 -2.80 8.19
CA ALA A 128 -47.42 -3.71 9.22
C ALA A 128 -46.31 -4.13 10.19
N LEU A 129 -45.13 -4.48 9.67
CA LEU A 129 -43.95 -4.84 10.46
C LEU A 129 -43.49 -3.69 11.37
N PHE A 130 -43.45 -2.46 10.85
CA PHE A 130 -43.05 -1.28 11.62
C PHE A 130 -44.02 -0.97 12.77
N LEU A 131 -45.33 -1.06 12.52
CA LEU A 131 -46.36 -0.87 13.54
C LEU A 131 -46.27 -1.97 14.60
N PHE A 132 -46.13 -3.22 14.18
CA PHE A 132 -45.97 -4.36 15.07
C PHE A 132 -44.73 -4.22 15.96
N ALA A 133 -43.58 -3.88 15.40
CA ALA A 133 -42.34 -3.64 16.15
C ALA A 133 -42.52 -2.50 17.18
N THR A 134 -43.21 -1.42 16.81
CA THR A 134 -43.49 -0.29 17.70
C THR A 134 -44.44 -0.69 18.84
N GLN A 135 -45.41 -1.56 18.58
CA GLN A 135 -46.32 -2.09 19.58
C GLN A 135 -45.61 -3.04 20.55
N LEU A 136 -44.72 -3.90 20.05
CA LEU A 136 -43.86 -4.76 20.86
C LEU A 136 -42.98 -3.96 21.82
N GLU A 137 -42.39 -2.86 21.34
CA GLU A 137 -41.57 -1.98 22.20
C GLU A 137 -42.38 -1.37 23.34
N LYS A 138 -43.67 -1.04 23.13
CA LYS A 138 -44.57 -0.55 24.18
C LYS A 138 -44.95 -1.65 25.18
N ASN A 139 -45.26 -2.86 24.69
CA ASN A 139 -45.84 -3.93 25.51
C ASN A 139 -44.81 -4.81 26.22
N GLY A 140 -43.59 -4.93 25.72
CA GLY A 140 -42.57 -5.81 26.30
C GLY A 140 -42.15 -5.39 27.71
N LYS A 141 -42.10 -6.32 28.68
CA LYS A 141 -41.53 -6.07 30.01
C LYS A 141 -40.16 -6.73 30.09
N GLY A 142 -39.11 -5.95 30.38
CA GLY A 142 -37.74 -6.44 30.47
C GLY A 142 -37.00 -5.76 31.63
N THR A 143 -35.97 -6.42 32.15
CA THR A 143 -35.15 -5.95 33.28
C THR A 143 -34.05 -4.97 32.88
N LYS A 144 -33.75 -4.85 31.58
CA LYS A 144 -32.77 -3.90 31.02
C LYS A 144 -33.46 -2.73 30.33
N THR A 145 -32.76 -1.60 30.23
CA THR A 145 -33.20 -0.44 29.44
C THR A 145 -33.44 -0.84 27.98
N LYS A 146 -34.61 -0.49 27.45
CA LYS A 146 -34.98 -0.80 26.06
C LYS A 146 -34.26 0.15 25.11
N ILE A 147 -33.61 -0.39 24.08
CA ILE A 147 -33.05 0.40 22.98
C ILE A 147 -34.12 0.46 21.87
N LEU A 148 -34.80 1.60 21.74
CA LEU A 148 -35.94 1.76 20.84
C LEU A 148 -35.51 1.74 19.36
N LEU A 149 -36.40 1.32 18.46
CA LEU A 149 -36.15 1.33 17.02
C LEU A 149 -35.86 2.75 16.53
N SER A 150 -36.55 3.74 17.09
CA SER A 150 -36.32 5.16 16.82
C SER A 150 -34.93 5.66 17.25
N GLN A 151 -34.30 5.02 18.23
CA GLN A 151 -32.93 5.33 18.65
C GLN A 151 -31.90 4.60 17.78
N ARG A 152 -32.17 3.33 17.44
CA ARG A 152 -31.26 2.51 16.61
C ARG A 152 -31.21 2.99 15.16
N ARG A 153 -32.37 3.30 14.59
CA ARG A 153 -32.57 3.60 13.16
C ARG A 153 -33.58 4.76 13.01
N PRO A 154 -33.20 6.00 13.40
CA PRO A 154 -34.10 7.16 13.35
C PRO A 154 -34.62 7.45 11.94
N GLU A 155 -33.87 7.08 10.92
CA GLU A 155 -34.21 7.33 9.52
C GLU A 155 -35.39 6.49 9.02
N LEU A 156 -35.66 5.31 9.59
CA LEU A 156 -36.76 4.45 9.14
C LEU A 156 -38.13 5.14 9.31
N LYS A 157 -38.25 6.00 10.33
CA LYS A 157 -39.47 6.79 10.57
C LYS A 157 -39.73 7.81 9.46
N ASN A 158 -38.67 8.35 8.86
CA ASN A 158 -38.74 9.44 7.90
C ASN A 158 -38.46 8.95 6.46
N LEU A 159 -38.42 7.64 6.23
CA LEU A 159 -38.15 7.07 4.91
C LEU A 159 -39.35 7.34 4.00
N PRO A 160 -39.21 8.14 2.91
CA PRO A 160 -40.27 8.27 1.93
C PRO A 160 -40.49 6.94 1.24
N ILE A 161 -41.75 6.58 1.05
CA ILE A 161 -42.16 5.35 0.37
C ILE A 161 -42.57 5.76 -1.05
N ASP A 162 -41.70 5.50 -2.00
CA ASP A 162 -41.89 5.74 -3.43
C ASP A 162 -41.49 4.51 -4.25
N HIS A 163 -41.68 4.57 -5.57
CA HIS A 163 -41.36 3.45 -6.46
C HIS A 163 -39.87 3.10 -6.43
N ASP A 164 -39.01 4.12 -6.40
CA ASP A 164 -37.56 3.96 -6.44
C ASP A 164 -37.02 3.36 -5.14
N THR A 165 -37.51 3.77 -3.98
CA THR A 165 -37.12 3.23 -2.67
C THR A 165 -37.63 1.80 -2.45
N THR A 166 -38.75 1.44 -3.07
CA THR A 166 -39.36 0.11 -2.94
C THR A 166 -38.73 -0.91 -3.89
N PHE A 167 -38.53 -0.54 -5.15
CA PHE A 167 -38.18 -1.51 -6.21
C PHE A 167 -36.78 -1.33 -6.79
N ALA A 168 -36.12 -0.18 -6.60
CA ALA A 168 -34.78 -0.01 -7.15
C ALA A 168 -33.78 -0.91 -6.44
N GLN A 169 -33.09 -1.75 -7.22
CA GLN A 169 -32.04 -2.61 -6.70
C GLN A 169 -30.82 -1.78 -6.28
N ARG A 170 -30.34 -1.99 -5.05
CA ARG A 170 -29.15 -1.34 -4.51
C ARG A 170 -28.22 -2.36 -3.85
N PRO A 171 -26.89 -2.20 -3.94
CA PRO A 171 -25.96 -3.03 -3.20
C PRO A 171 -26.17 -2.87 -1.69
N LEU A 172 -26.28 -4.00 -0.97
CA LEU A 172 -26.46 -4.01 0.49
C LEU A 172 -25.35 -3.23 1.21
N LEU A 173 -24.11 -3.31 0.72
CA LEU A 173 -22.97 -2.62 1.32
C LEU A 173 -23.14 -1.09 1.30
N THR A 174 -23.72 -0.52 0.24
CA THR A 174 -24.00 0.92 0.15
C THR A 174 -24.99 1.35 1.23
N LEU A 175 -26.03 0.55 1.47
CA LEU A 175 -27.01 0.82 2.53
C LEU A 175 -26.36 0.78 3.92
N ILE A 176 -25.45 -0.18 4.15
CA ILE A 176 -24.70 -0.28 5.41
C ILE A 176 -23.78 0.92 5.59
N ASP A 177 -23.02 1.30 4.56
CA ASP A 177 -22.12 2.46 4.62
C ASP A 177 -22.89 3.77 4.86
N ASP A 178 -24.01 3.99 4.16
CA ASP A 178 -24.87 5.15 4.35
C ASP A 178 -25.44 5.21 5.78
N MET A 179 -25.88 4.07 6.31
CA MET A 179 -26.36 3.95 7.68
C MET A 179 -25.26 4.30 8.68
N LEU A 180 -24.07 3.73 8.55
CA LEU A 180 -22.93 4.01 9.44
C LEU A 180 -22.50 5.48 9.37
N ARG A 181 -22.43 6.07 8.16
CA ARG A 181 -22.10 7.49 7.97
C ARG A 181 -23.10 8.41 8.65
N LYS A 182 -24.40 8.11 8.56
CA LYS A 182 -25.45 8.89 9.23
C LYS A 182 -25.31 8.85 10.74
N GLN A 183 -25.04 7.67 11.30
CA GLN A 183 -24.82 7.50 12.74
C GLN A 183 -23.56 8.26 13.21
N ILE A 184 -22.45 8.18 12.47
CA ILE A 184 -21.24 8.94 12.81
C ILE A 184 -21.51 10.45 12.78
N LYS A 185 -22.24 10.95 11.77
CA LYS A 185 -22.63 12.37 11.67
C LYS A 185 -23.56 12.81 12.80
N LEU A 186 -24.42 11.93 13.30
CA LEU A 186 -25.31 12.22 14.43
C LEU A 186 -24.50 12.50 15.71
N HIS A 187 -23.46 11.71 15.96
CA HIS A 187 -22.60 11.87 17.13
C HIS A 187 -21.48 12.93 16.94
N HIS A 188 -21.04 13.16 15.71
CA HIS A 188 -19.97 14.11 15.36
C HIS A 188 -20.42 15.07 14.23
N PRO A 189 -21.33 16.02 14.49
CA PRO A 189 -21.96 16.83 13.45
C PRO A 189 -21.02 17.84 12.77
N GLN A 190 -19.97 18.29 13.47
CA GLN A 190 -19.04 19.31 12.95
C GLN A 190 -17.84 18.74 12.20
N GLU A 191 -17.57 17.43 12.30
CA GLU A 191 -16.38 16.82 11.73
C GLU A 191 -16.67 16.08 10.41
N LYS A 192 -15.77 16.26 9.43
CA LYS A 192 -15.83 15.49 8.19
C LYS A 192 -15.44 14.04 8.51
N VAL A 193 -16.36 13.10 8.31
CA VAL A 193 -16.19 11.66 8.60
C VAL A 193 -14.83 11.10 8.14
N ARG A 194 -14.38 11.42 6.93
CA ARG A 194 -13.09 10.92 6.40
C ARG A 194 -11.88 11.44 7.17
N ALA A 195 -11.91 12.71 7.60
CA ALA A 195 -10.83 13.31 8.39
C ALA A 195 -10.85 12.83 9.86
N LEU A 196 -12.04 12.52 10.38
CA LEU A 196 -12.19 11.88 11.69
C LEU A 196 -11.56 10.48 11.66
N LEU A 197 -11.92 9.65 10.68
CA LEU A 197 -11.42 8.28 10.54
C LEU A 197 -9.90 8.20 10.34
N SER A 198 -9.28 9.23 9.75
CA SER A 198 -7.82 9.29 9.63
C SER A 198 -7.11 9.61 10.94
N LYS A 199 -7.79 10.23 11.92
CA LYS A 199 -7.21 10.60 13.22
C LYS A 199 -7.47 9.56 14.32
N GLN A 200 -8.55 8.80 14.18
CA GLN A 200 -8.94 7.80 15.19
C GLN A 200 -7.91 6.67 15.28
N ARG A 201 -7.66 6.22 16.51
CA ARG A 201 -6.65 5.19 16.83
C ARG A 201 -7.27 3.87 17.27
N TYR A 202 -8.51 3.85 17.77
CA TYR A 202 -9.25 2.64 18.09
C TYR A 202 -10.53 2.55 17.24
N PRO A 203 -10.92 1.36 16.72
CA PRO A 203 -10.28 0.04 16.83
C PRO A 203 -8.92 -0.05 16.13
N LEU A 204 -8.16 -1.13 16.37
CA LEU A 204 -6.79 -1.31 15.82
C LEU A 204 -6.72 -1.31 14.27
N THR A 205 -7.85 -1.41 13.57
CA THR A 205 -7.94 -1.31 12.11
C THR A 205 -7.79 0.13 11.60
N LEU A 206 -8.01 1.14 12.44
CA LEU A 206 -7.76 2.56 12.16
C LEU A 206 -6.28 2.90 12.42
N PRO A 207 -5.69 4.00 11.90
CA PRO A 207 -6.32 5.08 11.13
C PRO A 207 -6.61 4.70 9.67
N TYR A 208 -7.78 5.14 9.19
CA TYR A 208 -8.19 4.98 7.80
C TYR A 208 -8.04 6.29 7.03
N HIS A 209 -7.04 6.35 6.14
CA HIS A 209 -6.81 7.51 5.27
C HIS A 209 -7.40 7.29 3.87
N HIS A 210 -8.60 7.83 3.64
CA HIS A 210 -9.36 7.60 2.41
C HIS A 210 -8.60 7.98 1.13
N HIS A 211 -7.99 9.16 1.09
CA HIS A 211 -7.36 9.68 -0.13
C HIS A 211 -6.04 8.98 -0.46
N HIS A 212 -5.30 8.52 0.55
CA HIS A 212 -4.14 7.64 0.32
C HIS A 212 -4.59 6.31 -0.29
N LEU A 213 -5.68 5.73 0.22
CA LEU A 213 -6.24 4.52 -0.35
C LEU A 213 -6.68 4.73 -1.81
N GLN A 214 -7.24 5.90 -2.14
CA GLN A 214 -7.55 6.26 -3.54
C GLN A 214 -6.28 6.28 -4.41
N CYS A 215 -5.19 6.92 -3.95
CA CYS A 215 -3.91 6.87 -4.68
C CYS A 215 -3.45 5.43 -4.90
N ARG A 216 -3.46 4.61 -3.84
CA ARG A 216 -3.03 3.20 -3.92
C ARG A 216 -3.88 2.38 -4.89
N LEU A 217 -5.20 2.46 -4.80
CA LEU A 217 -6.11 1.72 -5.69
C LEU A 217 -6.10 2.26 -7.13
N GLY A 218 -5.94 3.57 -7.30
CA GLY A 218 -5.80 4.21 -8.60
C GLY A 218 -4.46 3.90 -9.29
N LEU A 219 -3.44 3.51 -8.53
CA LEU A 219 -2.14 3.10 -9.07
C LEU A 219 -1.95 1.58 -9.12
N SER A 220 -2.72 0.76 -8.40
CA SER A 220 -2.51 -0.70 -8.23
C SER A 220 -2.51 -1.56 -9.50
N GLY A 221 -2.96 -1.01 -10.63
CA GLY A 221 -2.91 -1.64 -11.96
C GLY A 221 -1.98 -0.92 -12.95
N THR A 222 -1.36 0.17 -12.52
CA THR A 222 -0.19 0.75 -13.17
C THR A 222 1.02 0.02 -12.60
N GLN A 223 2.08 -0.21 -13.38
CA GLN A 223 3.30 -0.87 -12.88
C GLN A 223 4.08 -0.04 -11.83
N HIS A 224 3.47 1.00 -11.28
CA HIS A 224 4.10 2.01 -10.43
C HIS A 224 3.28 2.23 -9.17
N ALA A 225 3.90 2.08 -8.01
CA ALA A 225 3.36 2.58 -6.75
C ALA A 225 3.67 4.09 -6.57
N LEU A 226 3.03 4.74 -5.60
CA LEU A 226 3.18 6.18 -5.37
C LEU A 226 4.64 6.59 -5.14
N GLY A 227 5.35 5.92 -4.23
CA GLY A 227 6.78 6.20 -3.98
C GLY A 227 7.70 5.83 -5.15
N GLU A 228 7.27 4.95 -6.05
CA GLU A 228 8.07 4.59 -7.24
C GLU A 228 8.09 5.71 -8.28
N LEU A 229 7.06 6.57 -8.31
CA LEU A 229 6.99 7.70 -9.24
C LEU A 229 8.22 8.59 -9.07
N ASN A 230 8.61 8.90 -7.84
CA ASN A 230 9.79 9.70 -7.52
C ASN A 230 11.08 9.15 -8.15
N TYR A 231 11.25 7.83 -8.16
CA TYR A 231 12.40 7.19 -8.80
C TYR A 231 12.30 7.21 -10.33
N ARG A 232 11.11 6.98 -10.88
CA ARG A 232 10.87 7.00 -12.33
C ARG A 232 11.05 8.38 -12.95
N ILE A 233 10.61 9.42 -12.26
CA ILE A 233 10.70 10.82 -12.69
C ILE A 233 11.76 11.63 -11.94
N SER A 234 12.75 10.94 -11.36
CA SER A 234 13.92 11.59 -10.74
C SER A 234 14.60 12.50 -11.75
N LYS A 235 14.90 13.76 -11.38
CA LYS A 235 15.56 14.71 -12.30
C LYS A 235 16.95 14.25 -12.69
N ARG A 236 17.69 13.69 -11.73
CA ARG A 236 19.02 13.12 -11.94
C ARG A 236 18.97 11.61 -11.69
N LEU A 237 19.61 10.85 -12.58
CA LEU A 237 19.73 9.40 -12.47
C LEU A 237 21.09 9.03 -11.85
N PRO A 238 21.23 7.83 -11.27
CA PRO A 238 22.41 7.47 -10.49
C PRO A 238 23.52 6.87 -11.38
N PHE A 239 23.96 7.61 -12.40
CA PHE A 239 25.06 7.20 -13.27
C PHE A 239 26.41 7.87 -12.93
N ASP A 240 26.40 8.80 -11.96
CA ASP A 240 27.54 9.52 -11.42
C ASP A 240 27.36 9.78 -9.91
N ASP A 241 28.40 10.25 -9.23
CA ASP A 241 28.36 10.50 -7.77
C ASP A 241 27.34 11.59 -7.41
N ALA A 242 27.23 12.65 -8.22
CA ALA A 242 26.30 13.75 -7.99
C ALA A 242 24.84 13.30 -8.17
N GLY A 243 24.55 12.46 -9.15
CA GLY A 243 23.23 11.89 -9.39
C GLY A 243 22.85 10.79 -8.44
N SER A 244 23.83 10.03 -7.99
CA SER A 244 23.72 9.08 -6.91
C SER A 244 23.06 9.69 -5.66
N THR A 245 23.55 10.85 -5.18
CA THR A 245 23.00 11.52 -3.99
C THR A 245 21.61 12.12 -4.18
N ARG A 246 21.21 12.40 -5.44
CA ARG A 246 19.93 13.05 -5.78
C ARG A 246 18.88 12.09 -6.35
N TYR A 247 19.18 10.80 -6.43
CA TYR A 247 18.27 9.83 -7.00
C TYR A 247 16.97 9.70 -6.19
N GLY A 248 15.83 9.85 -6.86
CA GLY A 248 14.50 9.94 -6.22
C GLY A 248 14.06 11.38 -5.92
N THR A 249 14.87 12.38 -6.26
CA THR A 249 14.52 13.81 -6.10
C THR A 249 13.92 14.38 -7.39
N VAL A 250 12.74 14.99 -7.27
CA VAL A 250 12.03 15.64 -8.39
C VAL A 250 12.13 17.17 -8.27
N LYS A 251 11.47 17.78 -7.28
CA LYS A 251 11.56 19.24 -7.04
C LYS A 251 12.39 19.56 -5.80
N ALA A 252 12.06 18.94 -4.68
CA ALA A 252 12.79 19.03 -3.42
C ALA A 252 13.23 17.64 -2.97
N ARG A 253 14.34 17.57 -2.23
CA ARG A 253 14.81 16.31 -1.65
C ARG A 253 13.79 15.87 -0.59
N ASN A 254 13.13 14.76 -0.85
CA ASN A 254 12.17 14.16 0.05
C ASN A 254 12.80 12.91 0.68
N ASN A 255 13.00 12.92 1.99
CA ASN A 255 13.58 11.77 2.71
C ASN A 255 12.56 10.64 2.92
N ASP A 256 11.27 10.91 2.71
CA ASP A 256 10.18 9.97 2.94
C ASP A 256 9.86 9.09 1.72
N VAL A 257 10.55 9.28 0.58
CA VAL A 257 10.24 8.56 -0.67
C VAL A 257 10.28 7.05 -0.47
N GLN A 258 11.30 6.55 0.23
CA GLN A 258 11.40 5.12 0.54
C GLN A 258 10.33 4.70 1.55
N CYS A 259 9.91 5.56 2.47
CA CYS A 259 8.78 5.28 3.37
C CYS A 259 7.46 5.16 2.58
N LEU A 260 7.26 5.95 1.52
CA LEU A 260 6.07 5.85 0.66
C LEU A 260 6.00 4.55 -0.14
N LEU A 261 7.14 3.90 -0.40
CA LEU A 261 7.17 2.54 -0.98
C LEU A 261 6.56 1.49 -0.05
N SER A 262 6.45 1.79 1.26
CA SER A 262 5.80 0.89 2.22
C SER A 262 4.28 0.82 2.06
N GLU A 263 3.68 1.69 1.23
CA GLU A 263 2.23 1.90 1.08
C GLU A 263 1.46 2.08 2.39
N LEU A 264 2.14 2.48 3.46
CA LEU A 264 1.51 2.89 4.71
C LEU A 264 1.06 4.34 4.55
N ASN A 265 -0.14 4.64 5.05
CA ASN A 265 -0.64 6.01 5.02
C ASN A 265 0.14 6.92 5.98
N PRO A 266 0.10 8.25 5.80
CA PRO A 266 0.87 9.18 6.63
C PRO A 266 0.60 9.03 8.13
N GLN A 267 -0.67 8.87 8.52
CA GLN A 267 -1.05 8.71 9.94
C GLN A 267 -0.63 7.35 10.52
N GLN A 268 -0.52 6.30 9.70
CA GLN A 268 0.06 5.01 10.09
C GLN A 268 1.56 5.16 10.32
N GLN A 269 2.26 5.85 9.44
CA GLN A 269 3.70 6.11 9.60
C GLN A 269 3.97 6.95 10.86
N GLU A 270 3.20 8.03 11.06
CA GLU A 270 3.25 8.86 12.28
C GLU A 270 2.94 8.05 13.55
N LEU A 271 1.93 7.18 13.50
CA LEU A 271 1.58 6.30 14.63
C LEU A 271 2.72 5.34 15.01
N LEU A 272 3.50 4.90 14.03
CA LEU A 272 4.62 3.99 14.25
C LEU A 272 5.88 4.70 14.74
N THR A 273 6.11 5.97 14.39
CA THR A 273 7.31 6.72 14.77
C THR A 273 7.12 7.64 15.99
N GLN A 274 5.89 7.92 16.39
CA GLN A 274 5.62 8.77 17.56
C GLN A 274 6.24 8.19 18.86
N PRO A 275 6.65 9.05 19.81
CA PRO A 275 7.12 8.61 21.12
C PRO A 275 6.03 7.91 21.92
N HIS A 276 6.44 7.19 22.97
CA HIS A 276 5.52 6.45 23.84
C HIS A 276 4.50 7.38 24.51
N VAL A 277 3.24 6.94 24.53
CA VAL A 277 2.14 7.68 25.18
C VAL A 277 2.13 7.38 26.69
N THR A 278 1.87 8.39 27.51
CA THR A 278 1.85 8.27 28.97
C THR A 278 0.67 7.44 29.50
N GLY A 279 0.91 6.78 30.65
CA GLY A 279 0.19 5.58 31.12
C GLY A 279 -1.33 5.54 30.99
N SER A 280 -2.08 6.45 31.60
CA SER A 280 -3.56 6.37 31.59
C SER A 280 -4.16 6.56 30.20
N THR A 281 -3.54 7.39 29.36
CA THR A 281 -4.04 7.69 28.01
C THR A 281 -3.74 6.61 26.98
N LEU A 282 -2.74 5.75 27.23
CA LEU A 282 -2.34 4.69 26.31
C LEU A 282 -3.49 3.68 26.08
N PHE A 283 -4.08 3.20 27.17
CA PHE A 283 -5.14 2.19 27.10
C PHE A 283 -6.42 2.75 26.48
N GLU A 284 -6.80 3.97 26.82
CA GLU A 284 -7.99 4.62 26.27
C GLU A 284 -7.83 4.85 24.76
N THR A 285 -6.65 5.32 24.36
CA THR A 285 -6.36 5.67 22.96
C THR A 285 -6.25 4.46 22.05
N TYR A 286 -5.57 3.39 22.49
CA TYR A 286 -5.24 2.25 21.62
C TYR A 286 -6.08 1.00 21.86
N PHE A 287 -6.63 0.82 23.05
CA PHE A 287 -7.41 -0.36 23.42
C PHE A 287 -8.87 -0.03 23.75
N GLY A 288 -9.26 1.25 23.78
CA GLY A 288 -10.63 1.69 24.03
C GLY A 288 -11.10 1.48 25.47
N ARG A 289 -10.17 1.40 26.42
CA ARG A 289 -10.46 1.07 27.83
C ARG A 289 -9.61 1.92 28.79
N PRO A 290 -10.11 2.20 30.01
CA PRO A 290 -9.36 2.99 31.00
C PRO A 290 -8.21 2.22 31.66
N SER A 291 -8.22 0.88 31.62
CA SER A 291 -7.24 0.01 32.28
C SER A 291 -6.59 -0.99 31.34
N ALA A 292 -5.43 -1.53 31.74
CA ALA A 292 -4.70 -2.54 31.00
C ALA A 292 -5.56 -3.80 30.76
N PRO A 293 -5.68 -4.30 29.51
CA PRO A 293 -6.39 -5.54 29.21
C PRO A 293 -5.51 -6.75 29.55
N GLU A 294 -5.31 -7.01 30.84
CA GLU A 294 -4.50 -8.16 31.32
C GLU A 294 -5.23 -9.49 31.16
N ASN A 295 -6.58 -9.48 31.22
CA ASN A 295 -7.39 -10.65 30.96
C ASN A 295 -7.35 -11.02 29.47
N LEU A 296 -7.08 -12.28 29.18
CA LEU A 296 -6.95 -12.78 27.81
C LEU A 296 -8.20 -12.52 26.95
N ASP A 297 -9.40 -12.76 27.47
CA ASP A 297 -10.64 -12.56 26.71
C ASP A 297 -10.86 -11.09 26.35
N ASP A 298 -10.48 -10.20 27.27
CA ASP A 298 -10.55 -8.76 27.04
C ASP A 298 -9.48 -8.31 26.04
N PHE A 299 -8.27 -8.84 26.14
CA PHE A 299 -7.19 -8.56 25.20
C PHE A 299 -7.56 -8.99 23.77
N LEU A 300 -8.07 -10.22 23.59
CA LEU A 300 -8.48 -10.74 22.28
C LEU A 300 -9.63 -9.91 21.69
N LYS A 301 -10.61 -9.51 22.50
CA LYS A 301 -11.71 -8.63 22.06
C LYS A 301 -11.23 -7.24 21.64
N CYS A 302 -10.30 -6.63 22.39
CA CYS A 302 -9.81 -5.29 22.10
C CYS A 302 -8.88 -5.26 20.87
N THR A 303 -8.11 -6.32 20.65
CA THR A 303 -7.13 -6.41 19.55
C THR A 303 -7.69 -7.06 18.27
N ALA A 304 -8.84 -7.74 18.38
CA ALA A 304 -9.42 -8.58 17.33
C ALA A 304 -8.37 -9.56 16.77
N LEU A 305 -7.68 -10.25 17.67
CA LEU A 305 -6.79 -11.37 17.37
C LEU A 305 -7.49 -12.68 17.74
N ASP A 306 -7.12 -13.75 17.05
CA ASP A 306 -7.44 -15.11 17.49
C ASP A 306 -6.35 -15.67 18.42
N THR A 307 -6.62 -16.80 19.06
CA THR A 307 -5.68 -17.43 20.01
C THR A 307 -4.42 -17.94 19.31
N THR A 308 -4.50 -18.35 18.05
CA THR A 308 -3.35 -18.84 17.28
C THR A 308 -2.41 -17.70 16.86
N GLN A 309 -2.95 -16.56 16.47
CA GLN A 309 -2.26 -15.32 16.16
C GLN A 309 -1.60 -14.75 17.40
N LEU A 310 -2.25 -14.84 18.57
CA LEU A 310 -1.61 -14.46 19.83
C LEU A 310 -0.41 -15.36 20.15
N GLN A 311 -0.54 -16.68 19.98
CA GLN A 311 0.59 -17.60 20.18
C GLN A 311 1.74 -17.30 19.19
N ALA A 312 1.42 -16.94 17.94
CA ALA A 312 2.40 -16.52 16.96
C ALA A 312 3.07 -15.18 17.31
N LEU A 313 2.31 -14.19 17.78
CA LEU A 313 2.80 -12.88 18.22
C LEU A 313 3.77 -12.98 19.39
N LEU A 314 3.53 -13.92 20.31
CA LEU A 314 4.35 -14.13 21.50
C LEU A 314 5.42 -15.21 21.32
N ALA A 315 5.49 -15.85 20.15
CA ALA A 315 6.36 -16.98 19.84
C ALA A 315 6.26 -18.11 20.89
N GLN A 316 5.03 -18.60 21.12
CA GLN A 316 4.71 -19.60 22.14
C GLN A 316 4.13 -20.89 21.55
N ASN A 317 4.20 -21.98 22.33
CA ASN A 317 3.66 -23.30 21.99
C ASN A 317 4.15 -23.79 20.62
N SER A 318 3.25 -23.93 19.64
CA SER A 318 3.56 -24.33 18.27
C SER A 318 4.45 -23.33 17.53
N PHE A 319 4.59 -22.11 18.02
CA PHE A 319 5.48 -21.07 17.47
C PHE A 319 6.69 -20.80 18.36
N ALA A 320 6.99 -21.68 19.33
CA ALA A 320 8.16 -21.56 20.16
C ALA A 320 9.44 -21.54 19.32
N ALA A 321 10.37 -20.65 19.69
CA ALA A 321 11.64 -20.52 19.01
C ALA A 321 12.54 -21.74 19.26
N HIS A 322 13.27 -22.17 18.25
CA HIS A 322 14.36 -23.13 18.36
C HIS A 322 15.60 -22.63 17.60
N ALA A 323 16.78 -23.09 18.00
CA ALA A 323 18.06 -22.70 17.39
C ALA A 323 18.53 -23.74 16.38
N SER A 324 19.33 -23.30 15.42
CA SER A 324 20.11 -24.16 14.53
C SER A 324 21.05 -25.06 15.35
N LEU A 325 21.33 -26.25 14.81
CA LEU A 325 22.32 -27.17 15.37
C LEU A 325 23.71 -26.53 15.49
N SER A 326 24.04 -25.60 14.59
CA SER A 326 25.30 -24.84 14.60
C SER A 326 25.38 -23.80 15.73
N ALA A 327 24.24 -23.37 16.28
CA ALA A 327 24.14 -22.25 17.22
C ALA A 327 23.35 -22.60 18.50
N SER A 328 23.48 -23.84 18.98
CA SER A 328 22.67 -24.40 20.09
C SER A 328 22.82 -23.66 21.43
N LYS A 329 23.87 -22.85 21.62
CA LYS A 329 24.16 -22.12 22.87
C LYS A 329 23.53 -20.72 22.94
N GLN A 330 22.86 -20.24 21.90
CA GLN A 330 22.32 -18.88 21.87
C GLN A 330 20.99 -18.76 22.62
N LEU A 331 20.77 -17.59 23.24
CA LEU A 331 19.49 -17.27 23.87
C LEU A 331 18.39 -17.17 22.81
N LEU A 332 17.35 -17.96 22.98
CA LEU A 332 16.19 -17.96 22.10
C LEU A 332 15.45 -16.64 22.26
N THR A 333 15.41 -15.81 21.22
CA THR A 333 14.69 -14.52 21.22
C THR A 333 13.84 -14.33 19.96
N TYR A 334 13.92 -15.26 19.02
CA TYR A 334 13.22 -15.22 17.75
C TYR A 334 11.69 -15.13 17.90
N GLY A 335 11.07 -14.32 17.04
CA GLY A 335 9.64 -14.27 16.83
C GLY A 335 8.87 -13.24 17.66
N ALA A 336 9.45 -12.78 18.78
CA ALA A 336 8.84 -11.79 19.66
C ALA A 336 9.88 -10.84 20.28
N ARG A 337 10.98 -10.58 19.58
CA ARG A 337 12.09 -9.77 20.10
C ARG A 337 11.71 -8.30 20.21
N TYR A 338 10.99 -7.75 19.24
CA TYR A 338 10.50 -6.38 19.27
C TYR A 338 9.52 -6.16 20.42
N VAL A 339 8.55 -7.07 20.60
CA VAL A 339 7.50 -6.96 21.62
C VAL A 339 8.07 -7.03 23.03
N ASN A 340 9.07 -7.90 23.26
CA ASN A 340 9.71 -8.03 24.57
C ASN A 340 10.66 -6.86 24.91
N GLY A 341 11.07 -6.08 23.91
CA GLY A 341 11.94 -4.92 24.07
C GLY A 341 13.35 -5.28 24.55
N THR A 342 14.05 -4.28 25.09
CA THR A 342 15.38 -4.45 25.73
C THR A 342 15.29 -4.64 27.25
N ASP A 343 14.08 -4.69 27.79
CA ASP A 343 13.82 -4.89 29.20
C ASP A 343 14.37 -6.24 29.71
N ARG A 344 14.93 -6.23 30.92
CA ARG A 344 15.41 -7.44 31.61
C ARG A 344 14.27 -8.29 32.21
N LEU A 345 13.02 -7.89 31.98
CA LEU A 345 11.86 -8.62 32.45
C LEU A 345 11.75 -9.97 31.73
N PRO A 346 11.22 -11.02 32.38
CA PRO A 346 10.92 -12.27 31.71
C PRO A 346 10.02 -12.05 30.49
N LYS A 347 10.05 -12.95 29.51
CA LYS A 347 9.28 -12.80 28.27
C LYS A 347 7.78 -12.68 28.56
N LEU A 348 7.10 -11.89 27.75
CA LEU A 348 5.64 -11.77 27.79
C LEU A 348 5.02 -13.14 27.49
N GLU A 349 4.13 -13.60 28.37
CA GLU A 349 3.53 -14.93 28.22
C GLU A 349 2.07 -15.03 28.62
N VAL A 350 1.37 -16.00 28.03
CA VAL A 350 0.01 -16.33 28.45
C VAL A 350 0.10 -17.34 29.59
N GLY A 351 -0.37 -16.94 30.77
CA GLY A 351 -0.42 -17.78 31.96
C GLY A 351 -1.79 -17.76 32.61
N GLN A 352 -1.86 -18.30 33.83
CA GLN A 352 -3.04 -18.19 34.69
C GLN A 352 -2.80 -17.11 35.75
N SER A 353 -3.86 -16.40 36.13
CA SER A 353 -3.85 -15.47 37.26
C SER A 353 -3.44 -16.19 38.57
N ALA A 354 -3.00 -15.44 39.58
CA ALA A 354 -2.64 -15.97 40.90
C ALA A 354 -3.77 -16.83 41.54
N ASP A 355 -5.02 -16.59 41.16
CA ASP A 355 -6.21 -17.35 41.61
C ASP A 355 -6.46 -18.64 40.80
N GLY A 356 -5.68 -18.93 39.76
CA GLY A 356 -5.74 -20.14 38.91
C GLY A 356 -6.97 -20.26 37.99
N LYS A 357 -7.89 -19.28 38.01
CA LYS A 357 -9.19 -19.37 37.33
C LYS A 357 -9.29 -18.64 35.99
N THR A 358 -8.45 -17.63 35.75
CA THR A 358 -8.51 -16.79 34.54
C THR A 358 -7.17 -16.81 33.82
N ALA A 359 -7.21 -16.90 32.48
CA ALA A 359 -6.02 -16.76 31.65
C ALA A 359 -5.65 -15.27 31.54
N THR A 360 -4.40 -14.92 31.84
CA THR A 360 -3.89 -13.55 31.87
C THR A 360 -2.55 -13.43 31.15
N LEU A 361 -2.25 -12.23 30.67
CA LEU A 361 -0.92 -11.88 30.18
C LEU A 361 0.01 -11.62 31.36
N LEU A 362 1.12 -12.35 31.45
CA LEU A 362 2.15 -12.20 32.47
C LEU A 362 3.31 -11.37 31.95
N ASN A 363 4.06 -10.73 32.86
CA ASN A 363 5.23 -9.89 32.56
C ASN A 363 4.90 -8.68 31.65
N THR A 364 3.72 -8.08 31.84
CA THR A 364 3.29 -6.89 31.09
C THR A 364 3.95 -5.61 31.59
N SER A 365 4.25 -4.67 30.69
CA SER A 365 4.68 -3.31 31.00
C SER A 365 3.99 -2.32 30.06
N LEU A 366 4.01 -1.01 30.39
CA LEU A 366 3.44 0.02 29.52
C LEU A 366 4.12 0.04 28.14
N ASP A 367 5.45 -0.11 28.11
CA ASP A 367 6.26 -0.21 26.88
C ASP A 367 5.85 -1.45 26.05
N ARG A 368 5.66 -2.61 26.68
CA ARG A 368 5.21 -3.82 25.99
C ARG A 368 3.81 -3.66 25.40
N PHE A 369 2.88 -3.00 26.09
CA PHE A 369 1.57 -2.71 25.51
C PHE A 369 1.64 -1.74 24.32
N ASP A 370 2.55 -0.76 24.37
CA ASP A 370 2.80 0.12 23.21
C ASP A 370 3.34 -0.67 22.01
N ARG A 371 4.35 -1.51 22.23
CA ARG A 371 4.93 -2.38 21.20
C ARG A 371 3.92 -3.39 20.65
N LEU A 372 3.07 -3.95 21.50
CA LEU A 372 2.02 -4.90 21.09
C LEU A 372 1.07 -4.27 20.07
N HIS A 373 0.48 -3.10 20.36
CA HIS A 373 -0.47 -2.51 19.41
C HIS A 373 0.21 -2.11 18.10
N ARG A 374 1.47 -1.62 18.14
CA ARG A 374 2.24 -1.30 16.93
C ARG A 374 2.53 -2.55 16.10
N MET A 375 2.99 -3.64 16.73
CA MET A 375 3.25 -4.90 16.04
C MET A 375 1.98 -5.49 15.43
N ILE A 376 0.87 -5.51 16.18
CA ILE A 376 -0.42 -6.03 15.70
C ILE A 376 -0.92 -5.24 14.49
N ARG A 377 -0.83 -3.91 14.55
CA ARG A 377 -1.19 -3.03 13.43
C ARG A 377 -0.29 -3.25 12.23
N LEU A 378 1.02 -3.25 12.44
CA LEU A 378 2.02 -3.42 11.39
C LEU A 378 1.83 -4.75 10.67
N GLN A 379 1.57 -5.82 11.41
CA GLN A 379 1.26 -7.14 10.87
C GLN A 379 0.01 -7.10 9.97
N LYS A 380 -1.07 -6.47 10.42
CA LYS A 380 -2.31 -6.31 9.63
C LYS A 380 -2.13 -5.44 8.39
N TRP A 381 -1.17 -4.51 8.38
CA TRP A 381 -0.94 -3.61 7.25
C TRP A 381 0.02 -4.17 6.20
N ILE A 382 1.06 -4.90 6.61
CA ILE A 382 2.09 -5.45 5.71
C ILE A 382 1.76 -6.90 5.29
N ASP A 383 0.93 -7.60 6.07
CA ASP A 383 0.51 -8.97 5.83
C ASP A 383 1.69 -9.95 5.74
N LEU A 384 2.48 -9.98 6.82
CA LEU A 384 3.58 -10.92 7.03
C LEU A 384 3.33 -11.74 8.31
N PRO A 385 3.90 -12.96 8.42
CA PRO A 385 3.93 -13.68 9.69
C PRO A 385 4.64 -12.87 10.78
N PHE A 386 4.14 -12.92 12.02
CA PHE A 386 4.70 -12.16 13.14
C PHE A 386 6.21 -12.38 13.30
N ALA A 387 6.68 -13.62 13.22
CA ALA A 387 8.08 -13.93 13.44
C ALA A 387 9.02 -13.37 12.36
N GLU A 388 8.58 -13.40 11.10
CA GLU A 388 9.34 -12.82 9.99
C GLU A 388 9.34 -11.29 10.04
N LEU A 389 8.20 -10.69 10.39
CA LEU A 389 8.07 -9.25 10.57
C LEU A 389 8.92 -8.74 11.74
N ASP A 390 8.88 -9.44 12.88
CA ASP A 390 9.71 -9.18 14.05
C ASP A 390 11.19 -9.20 13.69
N THR A 391 11.62 -10.24 12.98
CA THR A 391 13.01 -10.36 12.52
C THR A 391 13.39 -9.22 11.58
N LEU A 392 12.53 -8.88 10.62
CA LEU A 392 12.78 -7.83 9.64
C LEU A 392 12.95 -6.44 10.30
N ILE A 393 12.03 -6.05 11.18
CA ILE A 393 12.11 -4.73 11.83
C ILE A 393 13.29 -4.69 12.81
N VAL A 394 13.54 -5.77 13.55
CA VAL A 394 14.64 -5.80 14.52
C VAL A 394 15.99 -5.82 13.81
N SER A 395 16.15 -6.54 12.70
CA SER A 395 17.37 -6.47 11.88
C SER A 395 17.62 -5.04 11.38
N THR A 396 16.56 -4.28 11.06
CA THR A 396 16.70 -2.87 10.70
C THR A 396 17.14 -2.02 11.90
N MET A 397 16.53 -2.22 13.07
CA MET A 397 16.92 -1.51 14.30
C MET A 397 18.36 -1.83 14.72
N MET A 398 18.82 -3.07 14.51
CA MET A 398 20.21 -3.46 14.78
C MET A 398 21.20 -2.74 13.86
N LEU A 399 20.81 -2.50 12.60
CA LEU A 399 21.61 -1.71 11.65
C LEU A 399 21.76 -0.24 12.10
N GLU A 400 20.80 0.29 12.87
CA GLU A 400 20.87 1.62 13.49
C GLU A 400 21.86 1.69 14.67
N GLY A 401 22.25 0.55 15.23
CA GLY A 401 23.25 0.46 16.28
C GLY A 401 22.89 1.28 17.52
N THR A 402 23.84 2.09 18.01
CA THR A 402 23.65 2.91 19.22
C THR A 402 22.62 4.02 19.07
N ALA A 403 22.27 4.42 17.84
CA ALA A 403 21.25 5.43 17.61
C ALA A 403 19.84 4.94 18.00
N ASN A 404 19.63 3.63 18.06
CA ASN A 404 18.35 3.01 18.42
C ASN A 404 18.55 1.84 19.40
N ALA A 405 19.22 2.14 20.52
CA ALA A 405 19.45 1.16 21.58
C ALA A 405 18.14 0.61 22.18
N ASP A 406 17.04 1.37 22.10
CA ASP A 406 15.74 1.01 22.68
C ASP A 406 14.86 0.17 21.73
N LEU A 407 15.34 -0.18 20.53
CA LEU A 407 14.58 -0.96 19.53
C LEU A 407 13.20 -0.35 19.22
N GLN A 408 13.14 0.96 18.96
CA GLN A 408 11.92 1.67 18.58
C GLN A 408 11.75 1.68 17.06
N ILE A 409 10.52 1.75 16.56
CA ILE A 409 10.27 1.86 15.12
C ILE A 409 10.65 3.29 14.69
N SER A 410 11.70 3.38 13.87
CA SER A 410 12.26 4.64 13.41
C SER A 410 11.85 4.95 11.96
N HIS A 411 12.23 6.14 11.47
CA HIS A 411 12.13 6.48 10.05
C HIS A 411 12.88 5.48 9.15
N THR A 412 14.08 5.04 9.56
CA THR A 412 14.87 4.04 8.83
C THR A 412 14.16 2.69 8.77
N THR A 413 13.46 2.30 9.83
CA THR A 413 12.62 1.09 9.82
C THR A 413 11.54 1.17 8.73
N LEU A 414 10.87 2.33 8.59
CA LEU A 414 9.89 2.55 7.52
C LEU A 414 10.52 2.56 6.12
N ARG A 415 11.70 3.15 5.96
CA ARG A 415 12.47 3.11 4.69
C ARG A 415 12.81 1.69 4.28
N ALA A 416 13.34 0.88 5.21
CA ALA A 416 13.68 -0.51 4.94
C ALA A 416 12.46 -1.36 4.59
N LEU A 417 11.33 -1.16 5.30
CA LEU A 417 10.06 -1.82 4.96
C LEU A 417 9.57 -1.43 3.56
N GLY A 418 9.73 -0.18 3.17
CA GLY A 418 9.36 0.27 1.83
C GLY A 418 10.24 -0.30 0.72
N VAL A 419 11.56 -0.27 0.89
CA VAL A 419 12.50 -0.90 -0.06
C VAL A 419 12.27 -2.41 -0.15
N TYR A 420 12.02 -3.08 0.99
CA TYR A 420 11.64 -4.49 1.00
C TYR A 420 10.38 -4.74 0.17
N ARG A 421 9.30 -3.97 0.40
CA ARG A 421 8.05 -4.14 -0.35
C ARG A 421 8.23 -3.92 -1.85
N TYR A 422 9.00 -2.90 -2.23
CA TYR A 422 9.36 -2.62 -3.62
C TYR A 422 10.10 -3.80 -4.27
N LEU A 423 11.16 -4.30 -3.63
CA LEU A 423 11.96 -5.41 -4.15
C LEU A 423 11.21 -6.75 -4.11
N ARG A 424 10.36 -6.99 -3.10
CA ARG A 424 9.48 -8.17 -3.00
C ARG A 424 8.57 -8.26 -4.23
N GLY A 425 7.98 -7.14 -4.66
CA GLY A 425 7.11 -7.09 -5.83
C GLY A 425 7.82 -7.44 -7.14
N ARG A 426 9.09 -7.07 -7.29
CA ARG A 426 9.86 -7.23 -8.54
C ARG A 426 10.66 -8.53 -8.61
N TYR A 427 11.26 -8.95 -7.51
CA TYR A 427 12.20 -10.07 -7.45
C TYR A 427 11.74 -11.24 -6.57
N ARG A 428 10.51 -11.20 -6.02
CA ARG A 428 9.95 -12.23 -5.12
C ARG A 428 10.82 -12.50 -3.89
N LEU A 429 11.47 -11.46 -3.39
CA LEU A 429 12.35 -11.51 -2.23
C LEU A 429 11.59 -11.93 -0.96
N LYS A 430 12.14 -12.86 -0.19
CA LYS A 430 11.57 -13.28 1.10
C LYS A 430 11.97 -12.33 2.24
N PRO A 431 11.14 -12.17 3.29
CA PRO A 431 11.41 -11.22 4.37
C PRO A 431 12.69 -11.57 5.15
N LEU A 432 12.91 -12.85 5.44
CA LEU A 432 14.11 -13.31 6.16
C LEU A 432 15.39 -13.15 5.33
N GLU A 433 15.31 -13.23 3.99
CA GLU A 433 16.46 -12.99 3.11
C GLU A 433 16.85 -11.50 3.16
N PHE A 434 15.87 -10.60 3.10
CA PHE A 434 16.12 -9.16 3.23
C PHE A 434 16.58 -8.78 4.65
N SER A 435 16.05 -9.41 5.71
CA SER A 435 16.53 -9.16 7.07
C SER A 435 17.99 -9.56 7.25
N ALA A 436 18.42 -10.66 6.60
CA ALA A 436 19.82 -11.09 6.55
C ALA A 436 20.72 -10.13 5.75
N TRP A 437 20.15 -9.35 4.83
CA TRP A 437 20.90 -8.28 4.16
C TRP A 437 21.14 -7.07 5.06
N LEU A 438 20.27 -6.81 6.03
CA LEU A 438 20.40 -5.65 6.92
C LEU A 438 21.33 -5.92 8.11
N ASP A 439 21.23 -7.09 8.74
CA ASP A 439 22.05 -7.46 9.91
C ASP A 439 22.67 -8.86 9.72
N ARG A 440 22.37 -9.82 10.60
CA ARG A 440 22.91 -11.17 10.60
C ARG A 440 21.89 -12.17 10.11
N LEU A 441 22.37 -13.24 9.50
CA LEU A 441 21.55 -14.39 9.12
C LEU A 441 20.82 -14.97 10.35
N PRO A 442 19.49 -15.14 10.31
CA PRO A 442 18.74 -15.79 11.37
C PRO A 442 19.20 -17.24 11.57
N VAL A 443 19.76 -17.50 12.75
CA VAL A 443 20.14 -18.86 13.20
C VAL A 443 19.06 -19.52 14.07
N GLN A 444 17.94 -18.84 14.26
CA GLN A 444 16.78 -19.31 14.99
C GLN A 444 15.57 -19.30 14.05
N ALA A 445 14.61 -20.17 14.34
CA ALA A 445 13.31 -20.23 13.67
C ALA A 445 12.21 -20.51 14.70
N SER A 446 10.97 -20.44 14.23
CA SER A 446 9.77 -20.79 14.99
C SER A 446 9.06 -21.95 14.31
N ALA A 447 8.28 -22.68 15.09
CA ALA A 447 7.53 -23.85 14.63
C ALA A 447 8.44 -24.97 14.14
N ASN A 448 8.04 -25.70 13.08
CA ASN A 448 8.77 -26.85 12.57
C ASN A 448 9.69 -26.49 11.38
N GLU A 449 9.90 -25.21 11.12
CA GLU A 449 10.72 -24.76 9.99
C GLU A 449 12.21 -24.66 10.38
N PRO A 450 13.15 -25.11 9.54
CA PRO A 450 14.57 -24.90 9.79
C PRO A 450 14.93 -23.40 9.76
N ALA A 451 15.90 -22.97 10.57
CA ALA A 451 16.41 -21.60 10.55
C ALA A 451 16.94 -21.20 9.16
N LEU A 452 16.91 -19.92 8.80
CA LEU A 452 17.40 -19.48 7.48
C LEU A 452 18.87 -19.89 7.29
N PHE A 453 19.69 -19.84 8.34
CA PHE A 453 21.06 -20.35 8.31
C PHE A 453 21.13 -21.83 7.88
N ASP A 454 20.29 -22.69 8.43
CA ASP A 454 20.24 -24.12 8.08
C ASP A 454 19.66 -24.33 6.68
N GLN A 455 18.64 -23.55 6.32
CA GLN A 455 18.09 -23.52 4.97
C GLN A 455 19.11 -23.08 3.93
N VAL A 456 20.18 -22.37 4.27
CA VAL A 456 21.18 -21.97 3.29
C VAL A 456 22.35 -22.95 3.32
N PHE A 457 22.97 -23.11 4.49
CA PHE A 457 24.26 -23.80 4.60
C PHE A 457 24.17 -25.30 4.92
N ASN A 458 23.03 -25.75 5.47
CA ASN A 458 22.85 -27.13 5.95
C ASN A 458 21.78 -27.90 5.14
N ARG A 459 21.44 -27.47 3.92
CA ARG A 459 20.45 -28.13 3.04
C ARG A 459 20.88 -29.50 2.49
N THR A 460 22.15 -29.61 2.10
CA THR A 460 22.66 -30.77 1.37
C THR A 460 23.25 -31.81 2.32
N LEU A 461 22.76 -33.05 2.22
CA LEU A 461 23.29 -34.26 2.86
C LEU A 461 24.78 -34.56 2.54
N LEU A 462 25.42 -33.76 1.68
CA LEU A 462 26.86 -33.83 1.39
C LEU A 462 27.74 -33.50 2.61
N SER A 463 27.19 -32.80 3.60
CA SER A 463 27.89 -32.50 4.84
C SER A 463 27.22 -33.28 5.97
N GLU A 464 27.80 -34.40 6.39
CA GLU A 464 27.39 -35.14 7.60
C GLU A 464 27.48 -34.26 8.87
N ARG A 465 28.14 -33.09 8.77
CA ARG A 465 28.34 -32.12 9.85
C ARG A 465 27.78 -30.75 9.46
N PRO A 466 27.01 -30.10 10.35
CA PRO A 466 26.53 -28.74 10.12
C PRO A 466 27.70 -27.74 10.10
N LEU A 467 27.54 -26.62 9.39
CA LEU A 467 28.58 -25.60 9.29
C LEU A 467 28.93 -25.03 10.68
N PRO A 468 30.19 -25.12 11.16
CA PRO A 468 30.55 -24.70 12.51
C PRO A 468 30.61 -23.17 12.66
N LEU A 469 30.25 -22.71 13.86
CA LEU A 469 30.38 -21.33 14.35
C LEU A 469 31.35 -21.33 15.54
N ASP A 470 32.62 -21.60 15.28
CA ASP A 470 33.68 -21.82 16.27
C ASP A 470 34.82 -20.78 16.25
N ASP A 471 34.67 -19.72 15.45
CA ASP A 471 35.66 -18.64 15.25
C ASP A 471 37.03 -19.11 14.73
N GLN A 472 37.15 -20.36 14.27
CA GLN A 472 38.38 -20.87 13.65
C GLN A 472 38.57 -20.32 12.23
N THR A 473 39.76 -20.49 11.66
CA THR A 473 40.03 -20.08 10.28
C THR A 473 39.29 -20.96 9.27
N PHE A 474 39.14 -20.47 8.03
CA PHE A 474 38.44 -21.22 6.99
C PHE A 474 39.25 -22.44 6.52
N ASP A 475 38.77 -23.65 6.79
CA ASP A 475 39.32 -24.87 6.17
C ASP A 475 38.77 -25.09 4.75
N SER A 476 39.43 -25.95 3.98
CA SER A 476 39.00 -26.36 2.63
C SER A 476 37.56 -26.89 2.59
N HIS A 477 37.15 -27.66 3.60
CA HIS A 477 35.78 -28.17 3.72
C HIS A 477 34.75 -27.04 3.86
N THR A 478 35.06 -26.00 4.65
CA THR A 478 34.16 -24.83 4.79
C THR A 478 34.00 -24.11 3.47
N ARG A 479 35.07 -23.93 2.71
CA ARG A 479 35.00 -23.30 1.37
C ARG A 479 34.12 -24.10 0.42
N GLN A 480 34.28 -25.43 0.39
CA GLN A 480 33.44 -26.31 -0.43
C GLN A 480 31.96 -26.25 -0.03
N GLN A 481 31.66 -26.24 1.27
CA GLN A 481 30.28 -26.14 1.76
C GLN A 481 29.66 -24.77 1.42
N LEU A 482 30.41 -23.67 1.54
CA LEU A 482 29.96 -22.33 1.12
C LEU A 482 29.68 -22.27 -0.40
N CYS A 483 30.56 -22.86 -1.21
CA CYS A 483 30.36 -22.98 -2.65
C CYS A 483 29.08 -23.74 -3.00
N ALA A 484 28.86 -24.90 -2.38
CA ALA A 484 27.66 -25.70 -2.60
C ALA A 484 26.37 -24.98 -2.15
N ALA A 485 26.40 -24.34 -0.97
CA ALA A 485 25.26 -23.64 -0.39
C ALA A 485 24.83 -22.41 -1.19
N LEU A 486 25.80 -21.63 -1.67
CA LEU A 486 25.56 -20.37 -2.37
C LEU A 486 25.60 -20.50 -3.88
N ALA A 487 25.70 -21.72 -4.43
CA ALA A 487 25.90 -21.96 -5.87
C ALA A 487 27.08 -21.16 -6.45
N LEU A 488 28.21 -21.17 -5.75
CA LEU A 488 29.47 -20.52 -6.14
C LEU A 488 30.54 -21.56 -6.49
N SER A 489 31.63 -21.09 -7.08
CA SER A 489 32.86 -21.86 -7.30
C SER A 489 34.00 -21.32 -6.42
N ASP A 490 35.04 -22.11 -6.15
CA ASP A 490 36.24 -21.60 -5.45
C ASP A 490 37.22 -20.98 -6.45
N THR A 491 36.77 -19.93 -7.14
CA THR A 491 37.54 -19.18 -8.15
C THR A 491 37.78 -17.73 -7.70
N PRO A 492 38.82 -17.05 -8.24
CA PRO A 492 39.06 -15.62 -8.00
C PRO A 492 37.83 -14.75 -8.28
N ASP A 493 36.98 -15.16 -9.22
CA ASP A 493 35.82 -14.40 -9.68
C ASP A 493 34.54 -14.63 -8.85
N SER A 494 34.55 -15.57 -7.90
CA SER A 494 33.36 -15.94 -7.12
C SER A 494 33.63 -15.98 -5.62
N LEU A 495 33.93 -17.13 -5.01
CA LEU A 495 34.11 -17.19 -3.55
C LEU A 495 35.27 -16.31 -3.08
N GLN A 496 36.41 -16.33 -3.78
CA GLN A 496 37.59 -15.56 -3.39
C GLN A 496 37.31 -14.04 -3.44
N LEU A 497 36.59 -13.58 -4.46
CA LEU A 497 36.15 -12.19 -4.58
C LEU A 497 35.32 -11.73 -3.39
N LEU A 498 34.45 -12.61 -2.88
CA LEU A 498 33.63 -12.33 -1.69
C LEU A 498 34.48 -12.29 -0.44
N THR A 499 35.43 -13.22 -0.31
CA THR A 499 36.30 -13.28 0.86
C THR A 499 37.24 -12.10 0.96
N ASP A 500 37.70 -11.56 -0.17
CA ASP A 500 38.59 -10.39 -0.23
C ASP A 500 37.91 -9.09 0.22
N ALA A 501 36.57 -9.06 0.28
CA ALA A 501 35.82 -7.92 0.79
C ALA A 501 35.86 -7.80 2.33
N PHE A 502 36.39 -8.81 3.04
CA PHE A 502 36.43 -8.88 4.49
C PHE A 502 37.88 -8.94 5.01
N PRO A 503 38.13 -8.51 6.27
CA PRO A 503 39.48 -8.52 6.83
C PRO A 503 40.03 -9.94 6.98
N ASN A 504 41.31 -10.12 6.64
CA ASN A 504 42.05 -11.37 6.82
C ASN A 504 42.76 -11.41 8.19
N PRO A 505 42.82 -12.57 8.89
CA PRO A 505 42.28 -13.87 8.49
C PRO A 505 40.76 -14.00 8.67
N LEU A 506 40.11 -14.78 7.80
CA LEU A 506 38.67 -15.03 7.85
C LEU A 506 38.34 -16.06 8.93
N HIS A 507 37.42 -15.68 9.80
CA HIS A 507 36.94 -16.51 10.89
C HIS A 507 35.56 -17.09 10.59
N ARG A 508 35.33 -18.35 10.98
CA ARG A 508 34.07 -19.11 10.94
C ARG A 508 33.07 -18.57 11.95
N ASN A 509 32.58 -17.36 11.67
CA ASN A 509 31.68 -16.63 12.53
C ASN A 509 30.45 -16.16 11.76
N LEU A 510 29.40 -15.81 12.51
CA LEU A 510 28.13 -15.41 11.92
C LEU A 510 28.24 -14.11 11.11
N VAL A 511 29.16 -13.20 11.47
CA VAL A 511 29.35 -11.92 10.79
C VAL A 511 29.89 -12.15 9.38
N THR A 512 30.97 -12.92 9.25
CA THR A 512 31.61 -13.28 7.98
C THR A 512 30.63 -14.05 7.09
N TYR A 513 29.95 -15.07 7.62
CA TYR A 513 28.98 -15.83 6.82
C TYR A 513 27.79 -14.98 6.36
N SER A 514 27.30 -14.06 7.20
CA SER A 514 26.21 -13.15 6.82
C SER A 514 26.66 -12.17 5.73
N GLY A 515 27.89 -11.65 5.81
CA GLY A 515 28.47 -10.79 4.77
C GLY A 515 28.63 -11.49 3.42
N ILE A 516 29.20 -12.70 3.42
CA ILE A 516 29.35 -13.51 2.20
C ILE A 516 27.99 -13.86 1.61
N TYR A 517 27.03 -14.28 2.45
CA TYR A 517 25.67 -14.57 2.03
C TYR A 517 25.00 -13.35 1.40
N ARG A 518 25.09 -12.18 2.04
CA ARG A 518 24.51 -10.93 1.55
C ARG A 518 24.99 -10.60 0.15
N LEU A 519 26.30 -10.55 -0.07
CA LEU A 519 26.87 -10.23 -1.39
C LEU A 519 26.47 -11.25 -2.47
N ALA A 520 26.57 -12.54 -2.15
CA ALA A 520 26.20 -13.61 -3.09
C ALA A 520 24.70 -13.56 -3.43
N ARG A 521 23.84 -13.36 -2.42
CA ARG A 521 22.40 -13.45 -2.59
C ARG A 521 21.81 -12.18 -3.20
N ILE A 522 22.40 -11.00 -2.96
CA ILE A 522 22.07 -9.77 -3.68
C ILE A 522 22.35 -9.94 -5.17
N ALA A 523 23.56 -10.42 -5.54
CA ALA A 523 23.91 -10.67 -6.94
C ALA A 523 22.89 -11.61 -7.62
N GLN A 524 22.55 -12.71 -6.95
CA GLN A 524 21.60 -13.69 -7.46
C GLN A 524 20.16 -13.16 -7.56
N VAL A 525 19.70 -12.30 -6.63
CA VAL A 525 18.36 -11.70 -6.72
C VAL A 525 18.26 -10.75 -7.92
N PHE A 526 19.32 -10.00 -8.20
CA PHE A 526 19.40 -9.16 -9.40
C PHE A 526 19.70 -9.95 -10.69
N GLY A 527 19.86 -11.28 -10.63
CA GLY A 527 20.15 -12.11 -11.79
C GLY A 527 21.58 -11.96 -12.34
N LEU A 528 22.52 -11.52 -11.51
CA LEU A 528 23.92 -11.31 -11.86
C LEU A 528 24.83 -12.37 -11.21
N SER A 529 26.01 -12.59 -11.82
CA SER A 529 27.12 -13.28 -11.13
C SER A 529 27.74 -12.35 -10.09
N VAL A 530 28.48 -12.90 -9.12
CA VAL A 530 29.17 -12.10 -8.10
C VAL A 530 30.14 -11.10 -8.72
N LEU A 531 30.94 -11.55 -9.70
CA LEU A 531 31.84 -10.68 -10.45
C LEU A 531 31.09 -9.54 -11.14
N HIS A 532 30.02 -9.85 -11.88
CA HIS A 532 29.24 -8.84 -12.59
C HIS A 532 28.56 -7.86 -11.62
N CYS A 533 28.10 -8.33 -10.45
CA CYS A 533 27.54 -7.47 -9.43
C CYS A 533 28.57 -6.51 -8.85
N LYS A 534 29.80 -7.00 -8.55
CA LYS A 534 30.90 -6.13 -8.10
C LYS A 534 31.25 -5.10 -9.15
N GLN A 535 31.48 -5.56 -10.38
CA GLN A 535 31.84 -4.68 -11.49
C GLN A 535 30.79 -3.60 -11.75
N LEU A 536 29.49 -3.93 -11.64
CA LEU A 536 28.42 -2.96 -11.76
C LEU A 536 28.38 -2.00 -10.56
N ALA A 537 28.62 -2.49 -9.34
CA ALA A 537 28.72 -1.64 -8.15
C ALA A 537 29.88 -0.64 -8.27
N ASP A 538 31.04 -1.08 -8.76
CA ASP A 538 32.21 -0.23 -8.98
C ASP A 538 31.93 0.88 -10.01
N LEU A 539 31.12 0.58 -11.04
CA LEU A 539 30.65 1.57 -12.04
C LEU A 539 29.68 2.61 -11.47
N LEU A 540 28.88 2.23 -10.46
CA LEU A 540 27.92 3.11 -9.79
C LEU A 540 28.58 4.00 -8.74
N GLY A 541 29.81 3.68 -8.34
CA GLY A 541 30.63 4.50 -7.46
C GLY A 541 31.61 3.66 -6.63
N PRO A 542 32.76 4.22 -6.23
CA PRO A 542 33.86 3.48 -5.59
C PRO A 542 33.52 2.93 -4.21
N SER A 543 32.52 3.49 -3.52
CA SER A 543 32.08 3.04 -2.18
C SER A 543 30.90 2.07 -2.22
N THR A 544 30.35 1.76 -3.40
CA THR A 544 29.12 0.97 -3.53
C THR A 544 29.34 -0.47 -3.07
N TRP A 545 30.42 -1.12 -3.52
CA TRP A 545 30.72 -2.50 -3.15
C TRP A 545 31.01 -2.66 -1.65
N SER A 546 31.78 -1.75 -1.06
CA SER A 546 32.09 -1.80 0.38
C SER A 546 30.84 -1.57 1.24
N LYS A 547 29.91 -0.72 0.81
CA LYS A 547 28.60 -0.52 1.47
C LYS A 547 27.67 -1.73 1.37
N LEU A 548 27.74 -2.50 0.27
CA LEU A 548 27.04 -3.77 0.16
C LEU A 548 27.63 -4.83 1.09
N ALA A 549 28.95 -4.86 1.22
CA ALA A 549 29.64 -5.80 2.11
C ALA A 549 29.33 -5.49 3.59
N ASN A 550 29.40 -4.22 3.96
CA ASN A 550 29.14 -3.73 5.32
C ASN A 550 28.01 -2.68 5.28
N PRO A 551 26.75 -3.09 5.51
CA PRO A 551 25.62 -2.17 5.46
C PRO A 551 25.80 -1.12 6.55
N THR A 552 25.69 0.15 6.15
CA THR A 552 25.78 1.31 7.04
C THR A 552 24.68 2.28 6.70
N LEU A 553 24.26 3.05 7.71
CA LEU A 553 23.30 4.13 7.57
C LEU A 553 24.06 5.45 7.50
N SER A 554 23.74 6.24 6.49
CA SER A 554 24.32 7.56 6.24
C SER A 554 23.22 8.50 5.77
N THR A 555 23.38 9.78 6.04
CA THR A 555 22.50 10.84 5.57
C THR A 555 22.68 11.18 4.09
N GLU A 556 23.80 10.78 3.48
CA GLU A 556 24.10 11.07 2.08
C GLU A 556 23.79 9.89 1.15
N MET A 557 24.34 8.72 1.45
CA MET A 557 24.16 7.51 0.67
C MET A 557 24.31 6.30 1.59
N ASP A 558 23.23 5.57 1.79
CA ASP A 558 23.23 4.37 2.61
C ASP A 558 23.04 3.07 1.81
N PHE A 559 23.00 1.96 2.53
CA PHE A 559 22.78 0.63 1.95
C PHE A 559 21.47 0.53 1.14
N LEU A 560 20.38 1.16 1.60
CA LEU A 560 19.08 1.11 0.92
C LEU A 560 19.12 1.89 -0.39
N ASP A 561 19.80 3.03 -0.41
CA ASP A 561 20.00 3.82 -1.63
C ASP A 561 20.80 3.04 -2.67
N VAL A 562 21.85 2.32 -2.24
CA VAL A 562 22.65 1.46 -3.12
C VAL A 562 21.79 0.37 -3.76
N LEU A 563 20.88 -0.26 -3.02
CA LEU A 563 19.96 -1.25 -3.60
C LEU A 563 19.05 -0.64 -4.68
N MET A 564 18.54 0.57 -4.45
CA MET A 564 17.71 1.27 -5.44
C MET A 564 18.49 1.64 -6.71
N ARG A 565 19.78 1.95 -6.58
CA ARG A 565 20.66 2.24 -7.75
C ARG A 565 21.02 0.98 -8.53
N LEU A 566 21.29 -0.12 -7.83
CA LEU A 566 21.49 -1.42 -8.48
C LEU A 566 20.24 -1.85 -9.25
N ASP A 567 19.04 -1.69 -8.67
CA ASP A 567 17.78 -1.97 -9.36
C ASP A 567 17.61 -1.12 -10.63
N TRP A 568 17.96 0.17 -10.56
CA TRP A 568 17.97 1.05 -11.72
C TRP A 568 18.92 0.55 -12.81
N ALA A 569 20.18 0.26 -12.45
CA ALA A 569 21.21 -0.16 -13.40
C ALA A 569 20.88 -1.50 -14.07
N VAL A 570 20.39 -2.47 -13.28
CA VAL A 570 19.95 -3.78 -13.77
C VAL A 570 18.74 -3.64 -14.68
N THR A 571 17.77 -2.80 -14.31
CA THR A 571 16.61 -2.51 -15.16
C THR A 571 17.05 -1.87 -16.47
N TRP A 572 17.96 -0.89 -16.44
CA TRP A 572 18.50 -0.27 -17.64
C TRP A 572 19.24 -1.27 -18.55
N LEU A 573 20.07 -2.15 -17.99
CA LEU A 573 20.75 -3.19 -18.76
C LEU A 573 19.77 -4.16 -19.41
N ARG A 574 18.73 -4.59 -18.68
CA ARG A 574 17.68 -5.48 -19.19
C ARG A 574 16.86 -4.82 -20.29
N ASP A 575 16.47 -3.56 -20.11
CA ASP A 575 15.66 -2.83 -21.09
C ASP A 575 16.42 -2.60 -22.42
N ASN A 576 17.75 -2.65 -22.38
CA ASN A 576 18.63 -2.47 -23.54
C ASN A 576 19.33 -3.76 -24.00
N ASP A 577 18.93 -4.92 -23.46
CA ASP A 577 19.51 -6.24 -23.74
C ASP A 577 21.06 -6.24 -23.75
N THR A 578 21.65 -5.53 -22.78
CA THR A 578 23.10 -5.36 -22.67
C THR A 578 23.64 -6.06 -21.43
N SER A 579 24.72 -6.82 -21.58
CA SER A 579 25.41 -7.47 -20.45
C SER A 579 26.41 -6.54 -19.76
N VAL A 580 26.75 -6.83 -18.49
CA VAL A 580 27.77 -6.09 -17.74
C VAL A 580 29.13 -6.14 -18.46
N THR A 581 29.49 -7.29 -19.04
CA THR A 581 30.73 -7.45 -19.82
C THR A 581 30.76 -6.53 -21.03
N GLN A 582 29.67 -6.47 -21.80
CA GLN A 582 29.58 -5.55 -22.95
C GLN A 582 29.65 -4.09 -22.52
N LEU A 583 29.00 -3.72 -21.40
CA LEU A 583 29.09 -2.36 -20.85
C LEU A 583 30.54 -2.00 -20.50
N ARG A 584 31.27 -2.89 -19.82
CA ARG A 584 32.67 -2.67 -19.45
C ARG A 584 33.60 -2.61 -20.65
N GLN A 585 33.37 -3.45 -21.66
CA GLN A 585 34.10 -3.39 -22.93
C GLN A 585 33.89 -2.04 -23.62
N ARG A 586 32.65 -1.55 -23.66
CA ARG A 586 32.34 -0.21 -24.21
C ARG A 586 32.98 0.93 -23.42
N LEU A 587 33.17 0.74 -22.11
CA LEU A 587 33.85 1.70 -21.23
C LEU A 587 35.38 1.51 -21.18
N LEU A 588 35.94 0.58 -21.95
CA LEU A 588 37.38 0.28 -21.99
C LEU A 588 37.98 -0.12 -20.62
N LEU A 589 37.16 -0.74 -19.77
CA LEU A 589 37.58 -1.22 -18.45
C LEU A 589 38.17 -2.64 -18.49
N GLU A 590 38.08 -3.29 -19.65
CA GLU A 590 38.76 -4.56 -19.95
C GLU A 590 40.01 -4.27 -20.79
N PRO A 591 41.08 -5.09 -20.69
CA PRO A 591 42.32 -4.85 -21.42
C PRO A 591 42.06 -4.74 -22.93
N VAL A 592 42.54 -3.65 -23.53
CA VAL A 592 42.37 -3.28 -24.96
C VAL A 592 43.14 -4.21 -25.93
N ALA A 593 43.50 -5.41 -25.49
CA ALA A 593 44.35 -6.35 -26.21
C ALA A 593 43.72 -6.85 -27.53
N ASP A 594 42.39 -6.89 -27.60
CA ASP A 594 41.66 -7.50 -28.71
C ASP A 594 41.38 -6.57 -29.89
N ASN A 595 41.63 -5.25 -29.74
CA ASN A 595 41.47 -4.28 -30.84
C ASN A 595 42.78 -3.53 -31.12
N PRO A 596 43.55 -3.93 -32.15
CA PRO A 596 44.85 -3.32 -32.45
C PRO A 596 44.73 -1.84 -32.82
N ALA A 597 43.58 -1.38 -33.31
CA ALA A 597 43.34 0.03 -33.60
C ALA A 597 43.22 0.85 -32.31
N LEU A 598 42.41 0.39 -31.34
CA LEU A 598 42.27 1.06 -30.04
C LEU A 598 43.59 1.04 -29.25
N LYS A 599 44.33 -0.07 -29.28
CA LYS A 599 45.67 -0.15 -28.66
C LYS A 599 46.65 0.83 -29.28
N ARG A 600 46.67 0.92 -30.62
CA ARG A 600 47.46 1.92 -31.35
C ARG A 600 47.08 3.35 -30.94
N TRP A 601 45.80 3.64 -30.67
CA TRP A 601 45.35 4.94 -30.17
C TRP A 601 45.88 5.25 -28.77
N VAL A 602 45.73 4.31 -27.84
CA VAL A 602 46.26 4.42 -26.46
C VAL A 602 47.78 4.62 -26.46
N ASP A 603 48.51 3.96 -27.39
CA ASP A 603 49.96 4.09 -27.53
C ASP A 603 50.42 5.40 -28.24
N LEU A 604 49.54 6.03 -29.02
CA LEU A 604 49.84 7.28 -29.76
C LEU A 604 49.54 8.54 -28.95
N LEU A 605 48.52 8.51 -28.07
CA LEU A 605 48.13 9.64 -27.22
C LEU A 605 49.28 10.24 -26.38
N PRO A 606 50.20 9.45 -25.78
CA PRO A 606 51.34 9.98 -25.02
C PRO A 606 52.43 10.64 -25.88
N LYS A 607 52.48 10.33 -27.18
CA LYS A 607 53.53 10.83 -28.10
C LYS A 607 53.30 12.28 -28.55
N GLY A 608 52.15 12.86 -28.20
CA GLY A 608 51.87 14.28 -28.34
C GLY A 608 50.97 14.66 -29.51
N LEU A 609 50.41 15.87 -29.39
CA LEU A 609 49.44 16.49 -30.29
C LEU A 609 49.86 16.42 -31.77
N GLU A 610 51.12 16.64 -32.12
CA GLU A 610 51.58 16.72 -33.52
C GLU A 610 51.50 15.39 -34.27
N ALA A 611 51.82 14.27 -33.62
CA ALA A 611 51.73 12.93 -34.21
C ALA A 611 50.26 12.49 -34.38
N CYS A 612 49.40 12.86 -33.44
CA CYS A 612 47.95 12.62 -33.54
C CYS A 612 47.30 13.53 -34.59
N ILE A 613 47.65 14.83 -34.64
CA ILE A 613 47.10 15.82 -35.59
C ILE A 613 47.51 15.53 -37.04
N GLN A 614 48.78 15.24 -37.32
CA GLN A 614 49.26 15.00 -38.69
C GLN A 614 48.60 13.77 -39.35
N GLN A 615 48.19 12.79 -38.55
CA GLN A 615 47.56 11.57 -39.06
C GLN A 615 46.01 11.65 -39.08
N PHE A 616 45.39 12.61 -38.38
CA PHE A 616 43.94 12.63 -38.08
C PHE A 616 43.17 13.88 -38.53
N LEU A 617 43.73 15.10 -38.38
CA LEU A 617 42.99 16.34 -38.64
C LEU A 617 43.27 16.96 -40.01
N GLU A 618 44.24 16.42 -40.74
CA GLU A 618 44.73 16.99 -42.01
C GLU A 618 44.67 16.01 -43.19
N ASN A 619 44.41 14.71 -42.99
CA ASN A 619 44.31 13.73 -44.08
C ASN A 619 43.31 12.59 -43.76
N PRO A 620 42.38 12.22 -44.67
CA PRO A 620 42.26 12.65 -46.06
C PRO A 620 41.27 13.82 -46.32
N ALA A 621 40.71 14.46 -45.29
CA ALA A 621 40.01 15.74 -45.39
C ALA A 621 39.91 16.40 -44.00
N PRO A 622 39.94 17.74 -43.87
CA PRO A 622 39.65 18.39 -42.60
C PRO A 622 38.21 18.06 -42.20
N ALA A 623 38.05 17.30 -41.12
CA ALA A 623 36.72 17.01 -40.57
C ALA A 623 35.99 18.31 -40.23
N LEU A 624 34.66 18.35 -40.39
CA LEU A 624 33.84 19.45 -39.86
C LEU A 624 34.23 19.66 -38.39
N TYR A 625 34.50 20.91 -38.01
CA TYR A 625 34.95 21.33 -36.67
C TYR A 625 36.39 20.95 -36.26
N SER A 626 37.29 20.69 -37.22
CA SER A 626 38.68 20.32 -36.92
C SER A 626 39.43 21.36 -36.08
N ASN A 627 39.16 22.65 -36.27
CA ASN A 627 39.85 23.73 -35.57
C ASN A 627 39.37 23.86 -34.12
N GLU A 628 38.07 23.70 -33.89
CA GLU A 628 37.43 23.68 -32.59
C GLU A 628 37.89 22.47 -31.77
N LEU A 629 37.99 21.29 -32.40
CA LEU A 629 38.53 20.09 -31.76
C LEU A 629 40.03 20.22 -31.45
N LYS A 630 40.83 20.86 -32.33
CA LYS A 630 42.24 21.20 -32.04
C LYS A 630 42.33 22.08 -30.80
N ARG A 631 41.44 23.08 -30.67
CA ARG A 631 41.39 23.98 -29.51
C ARG A 631 40.94 23.24 -28.24
N TYR A 632 39.91 22.40 -28.34
CA TYR A 632 39.39 21.60 -27.25
C TYR A 632 40.44 20.62 -26.72
N TYR A 633 41.13 19.89 -27.60
CA TYR A 633 42.24 19.02 -27.20
C TYR A 633 43.34 19.81 -26.49
N ARG A 634 43.77 20.95 -27.03
CA ARG A 634 44.81 21.79 -26.40
C ARG A 634 44.40 22.31 -25.02
N LEU A 635 43.12 22.55 -24.79
CA LEU A 635 42.59 23.01 -23.51
C LEU A 635 42.68 21.91 -22.44
N HIS A 636 42.40 20.67 -22.82
CA HIS A 636 42.26 19.56 -21.87
C HIS A 636 43.51 18.70 -21.73
N PHE A 637 44.31 18.52 -22.78
CA PHE A 637 45.49 17.67 -22.73
C PHE A 637 46.65 18.35 -21.99
N LYS A 638 47.01 17.80 -20.83
CA LYS A 638 48.22 18.16 -20.08
C LYS A 638 49.08 16.92 -19.92
N LYS A 639 50.30 16.97 -20.48
CA LYS A 639 51.24 15.83 -20.57
C LYS A 639 51.57 15.17 -19.22
N THR A 640 51.33 15.85 -18.10
CA THR A 640 51.64 15.38 -16.73
C THR A 640 50.45 14.78 -15.98
N ASP A 641 49.20 15.10 -16.32
CA ASP A 641 48.04 14.82 -15.45
C ASP A 641 46.87 14.12 -16.14
N THR A 642 46.75 14.15 -17.48
CA THR A 642 45.60 13.53 -18.16
C THR A 642 45.87 12.09 -18.56
N GLU A 643 45.12 11.13 -18.02
CA GLU A 643 45.15 9.77 -18.54
C GLU A 643 44.65 9.75 -20.00
N PRO A 644 45.35 9.04 -20.90
CA PRO A 644 45.01 9.01 -22.33
C PRO A 644 43.60 8.46 -22.59
N THR A 645 43.08 7.63 -21.69
CA THR A 645 41.72 7.07 -21.69
C THR A 645 40.62 8.14 -21.72
N HIS A 646 40.80 9.29 -21.05
CA HIS A 646 39.78 10.34 -21.01
C HIS A 646 39.59 11.08 -22.35
N LEU A 647 40.57 10.98 -23.26
CA LEU A 647 40.51 11.59 -24.60
C LEU A 647 40.12 10.60 -25.71
N ILE A 648 39.79 9.36 -25.36
CA ILE A 648 39.50 8.31 -26.33
C ILE A 648 38.33 8.64 -27.28
N LEU A 649 37.36 9.42 -26.79
CA LEU A 649 36.20 9.86 -27.58
C LEU A 649 36.58 10.78 -28.76
N LEU A 650 37.80 11.32 -28.79
CA LEU A 650 38.29 12.13 -29.90
C LEU A 650 38.85 11.30 -31.05
N ALA A 651 38.97 9.98 -30.91
CA ALA A 651 39.52 9.11 -31.96
C ALA A 651 38.62 9.07 -33.23
N PRO A 652 39.21 9.00 -34.45
CA PRO A 652 38.49 8.70 -35.68
C PRO A 652 37.77 7.38 -35.54
N ASP A 653 36.57 7.32 -36.11
CA ASP A 653 35.75 6.12 -36.17
C ASP A 653 35.48 5.47 -34.81
N ILE A 654 35.68 6.18 -33.69
CA ILE A 654 35.42 5.69 -32.33
C ILE A 654 33.98 5.19 -32.16
N THR A 655 33.05 5.78 -32.91
CA THR A 655 31.66 5.34 -32.96
C THR A 655 31.48 3.94 -33.54
N THR A 656 32.35 3.53 -34.48
CA THR A 656 32.38 2.16 -35.01
C THR A 656 33.24 1.22 -34.16
N LEU A 657 34.32 1.74 -33.57
CA LEU A 657 35.25 0.97 -32.75
C LEU A 657 34.66 0.60 -31.38
N LEU A 658 33.82 1.46 -30.79
CA LEU A 658 33.14 1.27 -29.50
C LEU A 658 31.62 1.09 -29.63
N PRO A 659 31.13 0.54 -30.75
CA PRO A 659 29.74 0.62 -31.24
C PRO A 659 28.87 1.66 -30.51
N LEU A 660 29.27 2.93 -30.58
CA LEU A 660 28.56 4.00 -29.88
C LEU A 660 27.22 4.27 -30.58
N PRO A 661 26.18 4.64 -29.82
CA PRO A 661 24.83 4.81 -30.35
C PRO A 661 24.65 6.07 -31.23
N VAL A 662 25.71 6.80 -31.55
CA VAL A 662 25.68 8.08 -32.28
C VAL A 662 26.63 8.07 -33.48
N ASN A 663 26.33 8.90 -34.49
CA ASN A 663 27.23 9.07 -35.63
C ASN A 663 28.45 9.94 -35.25
N SER A 664 29.52 9.90 -36.06
CA SER A 664 30.77 10.59 -35.73
C SER A 664 30.65 12.12 -35.75
N THR A 665 29.75 12.68 -36.56
CA THR A 665 29.53 14.14 -36.65
C THR A 665 28.82 14.67 -35.41
N SER A 666 27.75 13.98 -35.01
CA SER A 666 26.96 14.29 -33.82
C SER A 666 27.78 14.12 -32.54
N LEU A 667 28.62 13.07 -32.47
CA LEU A 667 29.55 12.90 -31.35
C LEU A 667 30.49 14.11 -31.24
N ARG A 668 31.11 14.56 -32.33
CA ARG A 668 32.02 15.72 -32.31
C ARG A 668 31.34 16.99 -31.83
N GLN A 669 30.10 17.23 -32.23
CA GLN A 669 29.31 18.39 -31.76
C GLN A 669 29.04 18.33 -30.25
N LEU A 670 28.69 17.16 -29.73
CA LEU A 670 28.47 16.95 -28.30
C LEU A 670 29.76 17.06 -27.47
N LEU A 671 30.92 16.70 -28.04
CA LEU A 671 32.21 16.87 -27.39
C LEU A 671 32.63 18.35 -27.31
N ILE A 672 32.37 19.14 -28.36
CA ILE A 672 32.63 20.59 -28.36
C ILE A 672 31.69 21.33 -27.42
N ASN A 673 30.45 20.82 -27.27
CA ASN A 673 29.43 21.38 -26.39
C ASN A 673 28.97 20.39 -25.30
N PRO A 674 29.78 20.12 -24.27
CA PRO A 674 29.47 19.16 -23.20
C PRO A 674 28.12 19.41 -22.52
N HIS A 675 27.77 20.69 -22.34
CA HIS A 675 26.52 21.15 -21.74
C HIS A 675 25.25 20.75 -22.52
N TRP A 676 25.37 20.36 -23.81
CA TRP A 676 24.26 19.81 -24.58
C TRP A 676 23.96 18.36 -24.20
N LEU A 677 24.95 17.62 -23.72
CA LEU A 677 24.75 16.24 -23.26
C LEU A 677 24.25 16.24 -21.82
N ASP A 678 24.92 16.99 -20.95
CA ASP A 678 24.66 17.03 -19.52
C ASP A 678 24.62 18.48 -19.02
N SER A 679 23.49 18.92 -18.48
CA SER A 679 23.29 20.30 -18.02
C SER A 679 24.19 20.74 -16.87
N GLU A 680 24.80 19.81 -16.14
CA GLU A 680 25.72 20.12 -15.04
C GLU A 680 27.15 20.34 -15.52
N LYS A 681 27.48 19.92 -16.75
CA LYS A 681 28.80 20.12 -17.33
C LYS A 681 28.94 21.54 -17.85
N SER A 682 30.11 22.13 -17.62
CA SER A 682 30.44 23.43 -18.19
C SER A 682 30.72 23.33 -19.71
N PRO A 683 30.54 24.41 -20.49
CA PRO A 683 30.80 24.39 -21.94
C PRO A 683 32.25 24.07 -22.32
N THR A 684 33.18 24.18 -21.37
CA THR A 684 34.61 23.90 -21.54
C THR A 684 35.06 22.70 -20.72
N GLU A 685 34.15 21.84 -20.28
CA GLU A 685 34.49 20.64 -19.51
C GLU A 685 34.89 19.47 -20.40
N LEU A 686 35.71 18.56 -19.87
CA LEU A 686 36.06 17.35 -20.59
C LEU A 686 34.88 16.34 -20.56
N VAL A 687 34.44 15.86 -21.72
CA VAL A 687 33.50 14.74 -21.78
C VAL A 687 34.29 13.44 -21.72
N GLU A 688 34.26 12.81 -20.55
CA GLU A 688 34.86 11.49 -20.35
C GLU A 688 33.91 10.36 -20.75
N LEU A 689 34.50 9.23 -21.15
CA LEU A 689 33.77 7.98 -21.40
C LEU A 689 33.37 7.35 -20.06
N SER A 690 32.22 7.77 -19.54
CA SER A 690 31.63 7.27 -18.30
C SER A 690 30.27 6.58 -18.54
N LEU A 691 29.75 5.92 -17.50
CA LEU A 691 28.41 5.33 -17.52
C LEU A 691 27.35 6.38 -17.91
N GLY A 692 27.43 7.59 -17.34
CA GLY A 692 26.52 8.69 -17.65
C GLY A 692 26.60 9.16 -19.09
N THR A 693 27.81 9.32 -19.62
CA THR A 693 28.01 9.69 -21.03
C THR A 693 27.41 8.64 -21.96
N LEU A 694 27.67 7.34 -21.74
CA LEU A 694 27.09 6.27 -22.54
C LEU A 694 25.55 6.23 -22.43
N TYR A 695 25.03 6.38 -21.22
CA TYR A 695 23.59 6.43 -20.98
C TYR A 695 22.92 7.55 -21.78
N LEU A 696 23.46 8.78 -21.70
CA LEU A 696 22.88 9.95 -22.37
C LEU A 696 23.01 9.86 -23.90
N LEU A 697 24.14 9.33 -24.42
CA LEU A 697 24.29 9.06 -25.85
C LEU A 697 23.30 8.00 -26.34
N GLN A 698 23.01 6.99 -25.53
CA GLN A 698 22.00 6.00 -25.83
C GLN A 698 20.60 6.62 -25.85
N ARG A 699 20.27 7.47 -24.87
CA ARG A 699 19.01 8.20 -24.84
C ARG A 699 18.85 9.16 -26.02
N PHE A 700 19.94 9.76 -26.48
CA PHE A 700 19.94 10.59 -27.69
C PHE A 700 19.52 9.77 -28.92
N ARG A 701 20.09 8.57 -29.09
CA ARG A 701 19.68 7.65 -30.16
C ARG A 701 18.24 7.18 -30.01
N ASP A 702 17.86 6.71 -28.81
CA ASP A 702 16.51 6.22 -28.54
C ASP A 702 15.46 7.29 -28.82
N CYS A 703 15.76 8.56 -28.53
CA CYS A 703 14.92 9.71 -28.87
C CYS A 703 14.77 9.87 -30.39
N CYS A 704 15.87 9.83 -31.13
CA CYS A 704 15.85 9.93 -32.59
C CYS A 704 15.05 8.79 -33.23
N GLU A 705 15.28 7.55 -32.81
CA GLU A 705 14.58 6.37 -33.32
C GLU A 705 13.08 6.39 -33.00
N ARG A 706 12.72 6.73 -31.74
CA ARG A 706 11.33 6.71 -31.28
C ARG A 706 10.47 7.76 -31.96
N TYR A 707 11.03 8.91 -32.29
CA TYR A 707 10.30 10.03 -32.91
C TYR A 707 10.62 10.23 -34.40
N GLY A 708 11.43 9.35 -34.99
CA GLY A 708 11.81 9.43 -36.41
C GLY A 708 12.62 10.69 -36.76
N LEU A 709 13.40 11.22 -35.81
CA LEU A 709 14.18 12.44 -35.97
C LEU A 709 15.58 12.12 -36.52
N ALA A 710 16.10 12.98 -37.40
CA ALA A 710 17.52 12.98 -37.74
C ALA A 710 18.35 13.51 -36.56
N GLN A 711 19.54 12.93 -36.35
CA GLN A 711 20.45 13.36 -35.28
C GLN A 711 20.82 14.84 -35.40
N ASP A 712 20.97 15.34 -36.63
CA ASP A 712 21.28 16.75 -36.91
C ASP A 712 20.16 17.68 -36.47
N SER A 713 18.90 17.30 -36.67
CA SER A 713 17.74 18.10 -36.24
C SER A 713 17.68 18.26 -34.71
N LEU A 714 18.08 17.23 -33.96
CA LEU A 714 18.15 17.30 -32.49
C LEU A 714 19.31 18.18 -32.02
N LEU A 715 20.43 18.20 -32.73
CA LEU A 715 21.56 19.09 -32.45
C LEU A 715 21.23 20.54 -32.77
N GLU A 716 20.59 20.81 -33.91
CA GLU A 716 20.07 22.14 -34.26
C GLU A 716 19.09 22.68 -33.21
N TYR A 717 18.31 21.79 -32.59
CA TYR A 717 17.46 22.15 -31.46
C TYR A 717 18.29 22.58 -30.25
N PHE A 718 19.30 21.80 -29.84
CA PHE A 718 20.16 22.18 -28.70
C PHE A 718 20.94 23.46 -28.98
N GLU A 719 21.42 23.66 -30.21
CA GLU A 719 22.04 24.90 -30.63
C GLU A 719 21.07 26.09 -30.47
N SER A 720 19.83 25.94 -30.96
CA SER A 720 18.79 26.97 -30.85
C SER A 720 18.36 27.22 -29.39
N ALA A 721 18.31 26.18 -28.56
CA ALA A 721 17.90 26.27 -27.16
C ALA A 721 18.95 26.91 -26.25
N ASN A 722 20.23 26.73 -26.59
CA ASN A 722 21.34 27.40 -25.91
C ASN A 722 21.63 28.79 -26.47
N SER A 723 21.10 29.12 -27.65
CA SER A 723 21.07 30.47 -28.21
C SER A 723 19.98 31.35 -27.55
N ASN A 724 20.12 32.67 -27.60
CA ASN A 724 19.16 33.63 -27.04
C ASN A 724 17.79 33.69 -27.79
N GLY A 725 17.39 32.62 -28.48
CA GLY A 725 16.19 32.54 -29.34
C GLY A 725 14.86 32.42 -28.59
N SER A 726 13.78 32.84 -29.27
CA SER A 726 12.40 33.01 -28.78
C SER A 726 11.62 31.69 -28.55
N GLN A 727 10.45 31.82 -27.89
CA GLN A 727 9.51 30.83 -27.33
C GLN A 727 9.01 29.67 -28.25
N THR A 728 9.45 29.58 -29.52
CA THR A 728 8.98 28.56 -30.48
C THR A 728 9.63 27.18 -30.30
N LEU A 729 10.45 26.98 -29.27
CA LEU A 729 11.13 25.71 -29.02
C LEU A 729 10.23 24.69 -28.32
N ASP A 730 9.34 25.15 -27.44
CA ASP A 730 8.37 24.27 -26.77
C ASP A 730 7.35 23.73 -27.78
N THR A 731 6.95 24.52 -28.77
CA THR A 731 6.05 24.08 -29.84
C THR A 731 6.70 23.03 -30.73
N ARG A 732 7.98 23.21 -31.09
CA ARG A 732 8.76 22.21 -31.84
C ARG A 732 8.90 20.90 -31.06
N LEU A 733 9.23 20.98 -29.77
CA LEU A 733 9.39 19.81 -28.92
C LEU A 733 8.05 19.11 -28.65
N SER A 734 6.96 19.87 -28.47
CA SER A 734 5.59 19.35 -28.39
C SER A 734 5.19 18.59 -29.66
N GLN A 735 5.52 19.12 -30.85
CA GLN A 735 5.26 18.44 -32.12
C GLN A 735 6.06 17.13 -32.25
N TRP A 736 7.33 17.12 -31.88
CA TRP A 736 8.17 15.92 -31.93
C TRP A 736 7.72 14.84 -30.98
N LEU A 737 7.43 15.22 -29.74
CA LEU A 737 6.89 14.28 -28.79
C LEU A 737 5.47 13.87 -29.21
N GLY A 738 4.70 14.71 -29.89
CA GLY A 738 3.25 14.49 -30.05
C GLY A 738 2.58 14.58 -28.68
N TRP A 739 2.90 15.63 -27.94
CA TRP A 739 2.46 15.86 -26.56
C TRP A 739 1.91 17.28 -26.40
N ASP A 740 0.92 17.49 -25.53
CA ASP A 740 0.26 18.78 -25.37
C ASP A 740 1.23 19.85 -24.82
N GLU A 741 1.17 21.06 -25.39
CA GLU A 741 2.07 22.16 -25.02
C GLU A 741 1.89 22.59 -23.55
N LYS A 742 0.68 22.49 -22.99
CA LYS A 742 0.45 22.84 -21.58
C LYS A 742 1.05 21.80 -20.65
N GLU A 743 0.92 20.52 -21.00
CA GLU A 743 1.53 19.43 -20.25
C GLU A 743 3.06 19.49 -20.26
N LEU A 744 3.65 19.88 -21.40
CA LEU A 744 5.08 20.11 -21.51
C LEU A 744 5.51 21.33 -20.66
N ARG A 745 4.76 22.44 -20.73
CA ARG A 745 5.08 23.68 -20.00
C ARG A 745 5.10 23.47 -18.49
N ALA A 746 4.18 22.68 -17.95
CA ALA A 746 4.17 22.33 -16.53
C ALA A 746 5.48 21.66 -16.06
N LEU A 747 6.15 20.89 -16.93
CA LEU A 747 7.43 20.27 -16.62
C LEU A 747 8.61 21.23 -16.83
N THR A 748 8.62 21.96 -17.96
CA THR A 748 9.71 22.88 -18.28
C THR A 748 9.81 24.01 -17.27
N GLU A 749 8.70 24.48 -16.71
CA GLU A 749 8.68 25.47 -15.63
C GLU A 749 9.46 25.05 -14.38
N THR A 750 9.61 23.74 -14.14
CA THR A 750 10.38 23.22 -13.00
C THR A 750 11.89 23.12 -13.27
N LEU A 751 12.33 23.33 -14.51
CA LEU A 751 13.74 23.35 -14.88
C LEU A 751 14.37 24.71 -14.56
N PRO A 752 15.66 24.78 -14.19
CA PRO A 752 16.31 26.03 -13.78
C PRO A 752 16.27 27.15 -14.84
N THR A 753 16.21 26.80 -16.12
CA THR A 753 16.22 27.77 -17.24
C THR A 753 14.86 27.91 -17.92
N HIS A 754 13.82 27.26 -17.37
CA HIS A 754 12.49 27.11 -17.95
C HIS A 754 12.45 26.56 -19.39
N ARG A 755 13.57 25.98 -19.85
CA ARG A 755 13.79 25.47 -21.21
C ARG A 755 14.63 24.20 -21.15
N VAL A 756 14.48 23.36 -22.16
CA VAL A 756 15.26 22.13 -22.34
C VAL A 756 16.52 22.47 -23.13
N LYS A 757 17.67 22.46 -22.47
CA LYS A 757 18.96 22.84 -23.08
C LYS A 757 19.89 21.67 -23.36
N SER A 758 19.56 20.50 -22.81
CA SER A 758 20.46 19.36 -22.76
C SER A 758 19.72 18.04 -22.83
N MET A 759 20.46 16.96 -23.13
CA MET A 759 19.92 15.62 -23.29
C MET A 759 19.43 15.01 -21.97
N ASP A 760 20.09 15.28 -20.83
CA ASP A 760 19.62 14.84 -19.50
C ASP A 760 18.25 15.44 -19.13
N GLN A 761 18.02 16.72 -19.48
CA GLN A 761 16.73 17.38 -19.29
C GLN A 761 15.66 16.82 -20.23
N LEU A 762 16.03 16.54 -21.49
CA LEU A 762 15.13 15.92 -22.46
C LEU A 762 14.75 14.48 -22.06
N ASP A 763 15.72 13.68 -21.59
CA ASP A 763 15.46 12.34 -21.05
C ASP A 763 14.48 12.38 -19.87
N TRP A 764 14.66 13.34 -18.95
CA TRP A 764 13.73 13.53 -17.85
C TRP A 764 12.29 13.80 -18.34
N ILE A 765 12.12 14.67 -19.33
CA ILE A 765 10.80 14.95 -19.94
C ILE A 765 10.23 13.70 -20.61
N MET A 766 11.05 12.93 -21.33
CA MET A 766 10.63 11.68 -21.95
C MET A 766 10.17 10.64 -20.91
N ARG A 767 10.87 10.54 -19.77
CA ARG A 767 10.47 9.68 -18.65
C ARG A 767 9.19 10.15 -17.98
N CYS A 768 9.04 11.46 -17.76
CA CYS A 768 7.79 12.05 -17.25
C CYS A 768 6.61 11.76 -18.19
N ARG A 769 6.80 11.88 -19.50
CA ARG A 769 5.77 11.53 -20.49
C ARG A 769 5.40 10.06 -20.43
N GLN A 770 6.39 9.16 -20.33
CA GLN A 770 6.15 7.74 -20.20
C GLN A 770 5.35 7.44 -18.92
N ALA A 771 5.70 8.08 -17.80
CA ALA A 771 4.96 7.96 -16.55
C ALA A 771 3.53 8.51 -16.67
N CYS A 772 3.31 9.66 -17.31
CA CYS A 772 1.98 10.21 -17.60
C CYS A 772 1.16 9.24 -18.47
N THR A 773 1.77 8.63 -19.48
CA THR A 773 1.09 7.67 -20.37
C THR A 773 0.65 6.41 -19.62
N ILE A 774 1.51 5.88 -18.74
CA ILE A 774 1.22 4.66 -17.96
C ILE A 774 0.18 4.93 -16.86
N THR A 775 0.28 6.08 -16.20
CA THR A 775 -0.61 6.44 -15.08
C THR A 775 -1.87 7.16 -15.52
N ARG A 776 -1.92 7.65 -16.76
CA ARG A 776 -2.95 8.55 -17.33
C ARG A 776 -3.08 9.90 -16.59
N LEU A 777 -2.09 10.26 -15.79
CA LEU A 777 -2.07 11.53 -15.07
C LEU A 777 -1.55 12.64 -15.97
N ALA A 778 -2.11 13.84 -15.80
CA ALA A 778 -1.54 15.06 -16.35
C ALA A 778 -0.20 15.40 -15.68
N SER A 779 0.70 16.08 -16.38
CA SER A 779 2.05 16.42 -15.90
C SER A 779 2.07 17.09 -14.52
N GLN A 780 1.17 18.06 -14.29
CA GLN A 780 1.10 18.75 -13.00
C GLN A 780 0.70 17.80 -11.87
N MET A 781 -0.30 16.93 -12.11
CA MET A 781 -0.74 15.95 -11.12
C MET A 781 0.33 14.90 -10.83
N LEU A 782 1.14 14.53 -11.82
CA LEU A 782 2.29 13.65 -11.64
C LEU A 782 3.36 14.30 -10.74
N LEU A 783 3.64 15.59 -10.95
CA LEU A 783 4.55 16.36 -10.07
C LEU A 783 3.99 16.46 -8.65
N ASP A 784 2.71 16.82 -8.50
CA ASP A 784 2.05 16.95 -7.21
C ASP A 784 2.02 15.60 -6.45
N ALA A 785 1.83 14.48 -7.17
CA ALA A 785 1.91 13.15 -6.58
C ALA A 785 3.31 12.80 -6.07
N SER A 786 4.37 13.23 -6.77
CA SER A 786 5.76 13.04 -6.34
C SER A 786 6.20 13.93 -5.17
N GLU A 787 5.45 15.01 -4.92
CA GLU A 787 5.66 15.91 -3.79
C GLU A 787 4.97 15.46 -2.50
N LEU A 788 4.10 14.44 -2.57
CA LEU A 788 3.46 13.92 -1.37
C LEU A 788 4.51 13.35 -0.41
N ASP A 789 4.38 13.70 0.86
CA ASP A 789 5.22 13.26 1.96
C ASP A 789 4.37 12.93 3.20
N THR A 790 5.02 12.53 4.29
CA THR A 790 4.31 12.22 5.54
C THR A 790 3.71 13.45 6.21
N ALA A 791 4.27 14.64 5.95
CA ALA A 791 3.82 15.92 6.47
C ALA A 791 2.69 16.56 5.65
N SER A 792 2.35 15.99 4.50
CA SER A 792 1.39 16.58 3.55
C SER A 792 -0.03 16.61 4.12
N ASP A 793 -0.66 17.78 4.00
CA ASP A 793 -2.02 18.00 4.48
C ASP A 793 -3.06 17.08 3.81
N PHE A 794 -4.13 16.78 4.55
CA PHE A 794 -5.25 15.98 4.07
C PHE A 794 -5.86 16.52 2.76
N ASN A 795 -5.84 17.85 2.55
CA ASN A 795 -6.34 18.48 1.31
C ASN A 795 -5.42 18.23 0.11
N LYS A 796 -4.10 18.20 0.29
CA LYS A 796 -3.17 17.85 -0.80
C LYS A 796 -3.38 16.40 -1.24
N TRP A 797 -3.49 15.50 -0.27
CA TRP A 797 -3.84 14.09 -0.54
C TRP A 797 -5.19 13.95 -1.24
N LYS A 798 -6.19 14.75 -0.86
CA LYS A 798 -7.49 14.77 -1.53
C LYS A 798 -7.39 15.11 -3.01
N LEU A 799 -6.69 16.20 -3.34
CA LEU A 799 -6.52 16.66 -4.72
C LEU A 799 -5.88 15.56 -5.58
N VAL A 800 -4.77 14.99 -5.12
CA VAL A 800 -4.07 13.93 -5.84
C VAL A 800 -4.90 12.65 -5.92
N GLY A 801 -5.50 12.21 -4.81
CA GLY A 801 -6.28 10.96 -4.76
C GLY A 801 -7.52 10.99 -5.65
N GLU A 802 -8.24 12.11 -5.70
CA GLU A 802 -9.40 12.28 -6.58
C GLU A 802 -8.96 12.36 -8.06
N ALA A 803 -7.86 13.05 -8.37
CA ALA A 803 -7.31 13.12 -9.72
C ALA A 803 -6.86 11.74 -10.25
N ILE A 804 -6.18 10.93 -9.43
CA ILE A 804 -5.73 9.59 -9.84
C ILE A 804 -6.92 8.67 -10.13
N ILE A 805 -7.96 8.72 -9.31
CA ILE A 805 -9.17 7.92 -9.56
C ILE A 805 -9.90 8.41 -10.82
N ALA A 806 -10.01 9.73 -11.00
CA ALA A 806 -10.63 10.30 -12.20
C ALA A 806 -9.89 9.92 -13.49
N ALA A 807 -8.56 9.85 -13.46
CA ALA A 807 -7.75 9.43 -14.61
C ALA A 807 -7.96 7.96 -15.04
N ARG A 808 -8.58 7.13 -14.18
CA ARG A 808 -8.92 5.74 -14.47
C ARG A 808 -10.33 5.51 -14.99
N GLN A 809 -11.24 6.41 -14.66
CA GLN A 809 -12.61 6.38 -15.16
C GLN A 809 -12.62 6.83 -16.62
#